data_AF-A0A813EBD4-F1
#
_entry.id   AF-A0A813EBD4-F1
#
_cell.length_a   1.000
_cell.length_b   1.000
_cell.length_c   1.000
_cell.angle_alpha   90.00
_cell.angle_beta   90.00
_cell.angle_gamma   90.00
#
_symmetry.space_group_name_H-M   'P 1'
#
loop_
_entity.id
_entity.type
_entity.pdbx_description
1 polymer ?
#
loop_
_entity_poly.entity_id
_entity_poly.type
_entity_poly.pdbx_seq_one_letter_code
_entity_poly.pdbx_strand_id
1 'polypeptide(L)'
;MADEKRVDPATGDAITFKELSASYAKKYKKSEIKDYWEDECKPPKRERKPRVKAAKEDDAKPEPKAKAKAKAKAEPKAKAKAKAEPKAKAKAAAKSVERDPDEGLAPVKGFPSGKDAGAGALAKLKTFTKCVLAEYVWLDAKQVPRSKTMTMTSRPSKVSDLRVWNYDGSSTEQADGHNSEVLLKPRAIFNDPFRGPPHVLVMADCWNAWDDKPAIGNTRAECAANMTKYKQLDPWFGIEQEYTLMVPGKVGEKATVPLGFNKDGSAPAPQGPYYTSAGFGVAIGRPIADEHYTMCMEAGVKISGINAEVMPGQWEYQIGPCRGVEIGDHMTMARYIMLRVTEKHGVVCSIDPKPAEGDWNGAGCHTNFSTASMRAKGGYDVIIKICEAFGKVVKQHVQDYGEDNHKRLTGKHETCDINTFKYGVANRAASIRIPRDAEKDGRGYMEDRRPGANCDPYRVCNRIIITTGECMDQDIVAEGAAKHAAFVFIKPHAVYDKVKDLVKEKLSENGITIKSEGQIKAETIDKKKLIDVHYGAIAAKAVMMKPSELTVQEKAQKEFETQFGVAWSKVMEEGLVYNAMDAAKKLDITTDELGEKYDQLKKGETIIKFGGGFYCGKVDGIYVINGFYMSMRGKFTAKGTSIYYYEVEWPADKLAWSDFRGKVLGGTDPATAPGSSLRNIVYSKWEELGLQAQPDTGDNGVHASASPFEALAERCNWLRASVGRDSFGKALLASDISMKTIKDWSQDPLVEFEGGKKSLFDLMEDLDGSECLKKAAAIAAASK
;
A
#
# COMPACT_ATOMS: atom_id res chain seq x y z
N MET A 1 5.50 16.52 -1.54
CA MET A 1 5.64 16.10 -0.12
C MET A 1 5.35 17.32 0.73
N ALA A 2 4.19 17.35 1.37
CA ALA A 2 3.71 18.50 2.15
C ALA A 2 4.61 18.80 3.36
N ASP A 3 4.49 20.02 3.92
CA ASP A 3 5.21 20.55 5.09
C ASP A 3 4.89 19.82 6.42
N GLU A 4 4.86 18.48 6.42
CA GLU A 4 4.77 17.66 7.63
C GLU A 4 6.06 17.82 8.45
N LYS A 5 5.93 18.06 9.75
CA LYS A 5 7.06 18.03 10.70
C LYS A 5 7.13 16.66 11.35
N ARG A 6 8.31 16.04 11.33
CA ARG A 6 8.63 14.79 12.02
C ARG A 6 9.84 15.02 12.94
N VAL A 7 9.92 14.25 14.01
CA VAL A 7 11.02 14.28 14.97
C VAL A 7 12.18 13.50 14.38
N ASP A 8 13.31 14.19 14.14
CA ASP A 8 14.57 13.56 13.75
C ASP A 8 15.14 12.80 14.97
N PRO A 9 15.23 11.47 14.95
CA PRO A 9 15.70 10.70 16.10
C PRO A 9 17.18 10.96 16.46
N ALA A 10 17.98 11.55 15.55
CA ALA A 10 19.36 11.89 15.81
C ALA A 10 19.52 13.21 16.59
N THR A 11 18.57 14.14 16.46
CA THR A 11 18.64 15.48 17.08
C THR A 11 17.54 15.74 18.11
N GLY A 12 16.41 15.02 18.02
CA GLY A 12 15.22 15.23 18.84
C GLY A 12 14.30 16.34 18.32
N ASP A 13 14.67 17.03 17.23
CA ASP A 13 13.96 18.20 16.73
C ASP A 13 12.81 17.84 15.78
N ALA A 14 11.69 18.55 15.91
CA ALA A 14 10.57 18.46 14.96
C ALA A 14 10.85 19.32 13.71
N ILE A 15 11.29 18.67 12.64
CA ILE A 15 11.75 19.30 11.38
C ILE A 15 10.94 18.81 10.18
N THR A 16 10.95 19.55 9.08
CA THR A 16 10.35 19.15 7.79
C THR A 16 11.33 18.33 6.95
N PHE A 17 10.83 17.61 5.93
CA PHE A 17 11.70 16.86 5.00
C PHE A 17 12.72 17.78 4.30
N LYS A 18 12.32 19.03 4.02
CA LYS A 18 13.19 20.03 3.39
C LYS A 18 14.32 20.46 4.32
N GLU A 19 14.00 20.69 5.60
CA GLU A 19 14.98 21.04 6.64
C GLU A 19 15.93 19.86 6.91
N LEU A 20 15.40 18.64 7.07
CA LEU A 20 16.21 17.42 7.17
C LEU A 20 17.12 17.25 5.95
N SER A 21 16.57 17.37 4.74
CA SER A 21 17.34 17.29 3.49
C SER A 21 18.48 18.29 3.45
N ALA A 22 18.24 19.54 3.89
CA ALA A 22 19.29 20.56 3.94
C ALA A 22 20.37 20.23 4.98
N SER A 23 19.98 19.75 6.17
CA SER A 23 20.89 19.39 7.26
C SER A 23 21.80 18.21 6.91
N TYR A 24 21.32 17.27 6.10
CA TYR A 24 22.03 16.03 5.78
C TYR A 24 22.58 15.96 4.34
N ALA A 25 22.29 16.94 3.48
CA ALA A 25 22.69 16.95 2.06
C ALA A 25 24.19 16.84 1.80
N LYS A 26 25.04 17.30 2.72
CA LYS A 26 26.50 17.21 2.58
C LYS A 26 27.07 15.84 2.95
N LYS A 27 26.26 14.97 3.56
CA LYS A 27 26.71 13.69 4.14
C LYS A 27 26.04 12.46 3.53
N TYR A 28 24.81 12.60 3.01
CA TYR A 28 24.03 11.50 2.48
C TYR A 28 23.35 11.88 1.16
N LYS A 29 23.08 10.88 0.30
CA LYS A 29 22.35 11.06 -0.95
C LYS A 29 20.89 11.40 -0.65
N LYS A 30 20.24 12.14 -1.56
CA LYS A 30 18.83 12.55 -1.42
C LYS A 30 17.87 11.36 -1.22
N SER A 31 18.17 10.21 -1.83
CA SER A 31 17.42 8.97 -1.61
C SER A 31 17.55 8.45 -0.18
N GLU A 32 18.76 8.47 0.38
CA GLU A 32 19.04 8.00 1.75
C GLU A 32 18.40 8.92 2.80
N ILE A 33 18.37 10.23 2.54
CA ILE A 33 17.68 11.19 3.43
C ILE A 33 16.15 11.00 3.36
N LYS A 34 15.64 10.63 2.19
CA LYS A 34 14.23 10.29 2.01
C LYS A 34 13.87 9.01 2.76
N ASP A 35 14.69 7.97 2.66
CA ASP A 35 14.52 6.72 3.39
C ASP A 35 14.56 6.99 4.92
N TYR A 36 15.52 7.78 5.41
CA TYR A 36 15.59 8.19 6.83
C TYR A 36 14.34 8.97 7.29
N TRP A 37 13.83 9.86 6.45
CA TRP A 37 12.61 10.62 6.73
C TRP A 37 11.36 9.74 6.82
N GLU A 38 11.23 8.77 5.91
CA GLU A 38 10.06 7.91 5.80
C GLU A 38 10.06 6.81 6.89
N ASP A 39 11.23 6.24 7.19
CA ASP A 39 11.35 5.05 8.03
C ASP A 39 11.67 5.35 9.51
N GLU A 40 12.41 6.43 9.80
CA GLU A 40 12.95 6.68 11.15
C GLU A 40 12.35 7.94 11.83
N CYS A 41 12.01 8.99 11.06
CA CYS A 41 11.42 10.20 11.63
C CYS A 41 9.93 10.01 12.01
N LYS A 42 9.56 10.33 13.25
CA LYS A 42 8.21 10.06 13.80
C LYS A 42 7.38 11.34 13.99
N PRO A 43 6.03 11.29 13.98
CA PRO A 43 5.21 12.45 14.30
C PRO A 43 5.50 13.01 15.71
N PRO A 44 5.48 14.34 15.92
CA PRO A 44 5.65 14.92 17.25
C PRO A 44 4.52 14.47 18.19
N LYS A 45 4.87 14.10 19.44
CA LYS A 45 3.88 13.75 20.47
C LYS A 45 3.00 14.98 20.78
N ARG A 46 1.67 14.83 20.69
CA ARG A 46 0.72 15.83 21.20
C ARG A 46 0.77 15.86 22.72
N GLU A 47 1.18 16.97 23.32
CA GLU A 47 1.03 17.20 24.76
C GLU A 47 -0.46 17.31 25.13
N ARG A 48 -0.89 16.50 26.11
CA ARG A 48 -2.19 16.63 26.76
C ARG A 48 -2.16 17.87 27.65
N LYS A 49 -2.91 18.92 27.30
CA LYS A 49 -3.11 20.08 28.19
C LYS A 49 -3.95 19.69 29.41
N PRO A 50 -3.62 20.16 30.63
CA PRO A 50 -4.43 19.94 31.82
C PRO A 50 -5.74 20.74 31.75
N ARG A 51 -6.79 20.16 32.32
CA ARG A 51 -8.15 20.71 32.43
C ARG A 51 -8.15 21.80 33.50
N VAL A 52 -8.46 23.06 33.15
CA VAL A 52 -8.67 24.15 34.12
C VAL A 52 -10.10 24.67 34.02
N LYS A 53 -10.74 24.76 35.19
CA LYS A 53 -12.10 25.25 35.46
C LYS A 53 -12.23 26.76 35.23
N ALA A 54 -13.44 27.20 34.93
CA ALA A 54 -13.84 28.57 34.61
C ALA A 54 -13.78 29.56 35.79
N ALA A 55 -13.51 30.85 35.50
CA ALA A 55 -14.12 32.01 36.18
C ALA A 55 -13.92 33.34 35.40
N LYS A 56 -15.07 33.95 35.06
CA LYS A 56 -15.53 35.36 35.08
C LYS A 56 -14.79 36.52 34.37
N GLU A 57 -15.63 37.30 33.70
CA GLU A 57 -15.48 38.64 33.11
C GLU A 57 -15.14 39.72 34.15
N ASP A 58 -14.48 40.80 33.69
CA ASP A 58 -14.88 42.18 34.03
C ASP A 58 -14.26 43.22 33.07
N ASP A 59 -14.99 44.33 32.95
CA ASP A 59 -15.01 45.39 31.95
C ASP A 59 -13.92 46.49 32.05
N ALA A 60 -13.86 47.28 30.96
CA ALA A 60 -13.60 48.73 30.89
C ALA A 60 -12.24 49.29 30.36
N LYS A 61 -12.43 50.06 29.27
CA LYS A 61 -11.62 51.03 28.48
C LYS A 61 -11.28 52.34 29.26
N PRO A 62 -10.71 53.45 28.67
CA PRO A 62 -10.03 53.69 27.37
C PRO A 62 -8.78 54.65 27.37
N GLU A 63 -8.01 54.63 26.26
CA GLU A 63 -7.33 55.70 25.45
C GLU A 63 -6.69 56.99 26.09
N PRO A 64 -5.62 57.60 25.47
CA PRO A 64 -5.84 58.49 24.32
C PRO A 64 -4.75 58.61 23.21
N LYS A 65 -5.26 58.69 21.98
CA LYS A 65 -4.98 59.61 20.84
C LYS A 65 -3.61 60.31 20.69
N ALA A 66 -3.10 60.25 19.45
CA ALA A 66 -2.54 61.43 18.76
C ALA A 66 -2.90 61.47 17.26
N LYS A 67 -3.46 62.64 16.89
CA LYS A 67 -3.78 63.25 15.58
C LYS A 67 -2.48 63.51 14.78
N ALA A 68 -2.39 63.84 13.48
CA ALA A 68 -3.27 64.09 12.34
C ALA A 68 -2.36 64.39 11.13
N LYS A 69 -2.87 64.26 9.89
CA LYS A 69 -3.14 65.41 8.98
C LYS A 69 -3.50 64.92 7.57
N ALA A 70 -4.60 65.48 7.07
CA ALA A 70 -5.11 65.35 5.73
C ALA A 70 -4.42 66.34 4.77
N LYS A 71 -4.43 66.02 3.47
CA LYS A 71 -4.66 67.00 2.40
C LYS A 71 -5.25 66.30 1.17
N ALA A 72 -6.20 66.98 0.54
CA ALA A 72 -7.12 66.46 -0.45
C ALA A 72 -6.91 67.12 -1.83
N LYS A 73 -7.47 66.42 -2.84
CA LYS A 73 -7.94 66.86 -4.16
C LYS A 73 -6.91 67.21 -5.25
N ALA A 74 -6.99 66.50 -6.38
CA ALA A 74 -7.70 66.96 -7.59
C ALA A 74 -7.58 65.91 -8.74
N GLU A 75 -8.68 65.66 -9.46
CA GLU A 75 -8.69 65.10 -10.83
C GLU A 75 -8.44 66.22 -11.85
N PRO A 76 -8.00 65.90 -13.09
CA PRO A 76 -8.98 65.89 -14.19
C PRO A 76 -8.74 64.84 -15.31
N LYS A 77 -9.75 64.78 -16.20
CA LYS A 77 -10.04 63.83 -17.29
C LYS A 77 -9.04 63.77 -18.48
N ALA A 78 -8.99 62.55 -19.04
CA ALA A 78 -9.00 62.12 -20.46
C ALA A 78 -7.96 62.64 -21.49
N LYS A 79 -7.31 61.69 -22.18
CA LYS A 79 -7.19 61.62 -23.66
C LYS A 79 -6.66 60.25 -24.13
N ALA A 80 -7.23 59.79 -25.23
CA ALA A 80 -6.97 58.52 -25.90
C ALA A 80 -5.60 58.44 -26.60
N LYS A 81 -5.04 57.23 -26.74
CA LYS A 81 -4.19 56.83 -27.88
C LYS A 81 -4.17 55.30 -28.00
N ALA A 82 -4.59 54.81 -29.17
CA ALA A 82 -4.41 53.44 -29.62
C ALA A 82 -2.96 53.19 -30.05
N LYS A 83 -2.42 51.99 -29.78
CA LYS A 83 -1.69 51.14 -30.75
C LYS A 83 -1.13 49.86 -30.13
N ALA A 84 -1.22 48.80 -30.95
CA ALA A 84 -0.38 47.61 -31.06
C ALA A 84 -0.63 46.43 -30.09
N GLU A 85 -1.35 45.43 -30.62
CA GLU A 85 -1.26 44.03 -30.22
C GLU A 85 0.13 43.45 -30.55
N PRO A 86 0.72 42.60 -29.69
CA PRO A 86 1.69 41.62 -30.11
C PRO A 86 1.03 40.24 -30.26
N LYS A 87 1.10 39.71 -31.48
CA LYS A 87 0.78 38.32 -31.84
C LYS A 87 1.52 37.34 -30.92
N ALA A 88 0.79 36.60 -30.10
CA ALA A 88 1.32 35.45 -29.37
C ALA A 88 1.46 34.26 -30.33
N LYS A 89 2.71 33.84 -30.60
CA LYS A 89 3.01 32.58 -31.30
C LYS A 89 2.62 31.41 -30.41
N ALA A 90 1.66 30.62 -30.87
CA ALA A 90 1.33 29.33 -30.28
C ALA A 90 2.49 28.35 -30.49
N LYS A 91 3.23 28.05 -29.41
CA LYS A 91 3.99 26.81 -29.23
C LYS A 91 3.73 26.32 -27.82
N ALA A 92 2.60 25.63 -27.64
CA ALA A 92 2.38 24.79 -26.49
C ALA A 92 2.65 23.35 -26.93
N ALA A 93 3.86 22.86 -26.67
CA ALA A 93 4.06 21.42 -26.53
C ALA A 93 3.27 21.01 -25.29
N ALA A 94 2.20 20.23 -25.48
CA ALA A 94 1.42 19.67 -24.39
C ALA A 94 2.31 18.69 -23.61
N LYS A 95 3.00 19.19 -22.58
CA LYS A 95 3.40 18.34 -21.46
C LYS A 95 2.11 18.06 -20.69
N SER A 96 1.75 16.78 -20.59
CA SER A 96 0.72 16.29 -19.69
C SER A 96 1.07 16.72 -18.26
N VAL A 97 0.46 17.79 -17.79
CA VAL A 97 0.57 18.19 -16.39
C VAL A 97 -0.37 17.28 -15.61
N GLU A 98 0.21 16.37 -14.84
CA GLU A 98 -0.50 15.64 -13.79
C GLU A 98 -1.18 16.67 -12.88
N ARG A 99 -2.50 16.63 -12.79
CA ARG A 99 -3.22 17.36 -11.74
C ARG A 99 -3.11 16.54 -10.47
N ASP A 100 -2.51 17.11 -9.42
CA ASP A 100 -2.46 16.50 -8.10
C ASP A 100 -3.92 16.32 -7.60
N PRO A 101 -4.32 15.17 -7.05
CA PRO A 101 -5.63 15.02 -6.39
C PRO A 101 -5.88 16.07 -5.27
N ASP A 102 -4.81 16.61 -4.68
CA ASP A 102 -4.87 17.71 -3.71
C ASP A 102 -4.88 19.13 -4.35
N GLU A 103 -4.70 19.26 -5.67
CA GLU A 103 -4.85 20.53 -6.38
C GLU A 103 -6.34 20.89 -6.53
N GLY A 104 -6.84 21.70 -5.61
CA GLY A 104 -8.18 22.27 -5.71
C GLY A 104 -8.26 23.35 -6.79
N LEU A 105 -9.40 24.04 -6.80
CA LEU A 105 -9.75 24.89 -7.92
C LEU A 105 -9.02 26.22 -7.89
N ALA A 106 -8.78 26.77 -9.08
CA ALA A 106 -8.22 28.10 -9.23
C ALA A 106 -9.05 29.14 -8.45
N PRO A 107 -8.39 30.15 -7.85
CA PRO A 107 -9.08 31.22 -7.14
C PRO A 107 -9.94 32.02 -8.10
N VAL A 108 -11.08 32.51 -7.62
CA VAL A 108 -11.98 33.37 -8.40
C VAL A 108 -11.82 34.80 -7.91
N LYS A 109 -11.47 35.71 -8.82
CA LYS A 109 -11.23 37.12 -8.48
C LYS A 109 -12.44 37.71 -7.77
N GLY A 110 -12.20 38.36 -6.63
CA GLY A 110 -13.25 38.99 -5.83
C GLY A 110 -13.86 38.10 -4.73
N PHE A 111 -13.53 36.80 -4.71
CA PHE A 111 -14.01 35.85 -3.71
C PHE A 111 -12.88 35.35 -2.79
N PRO A 112 -13.14 35.18 -1.49
CA PRO A 112 -12.20 34.52 -0.57
C PRO A 112 -11.89 33.09 -1.05
N SER A 113 -10.65 32.64 -0.90
CA SER A 113 -10.22 31.28 -1.22
C SER A 113 -9.50 30.66 -0.03
N GLY A 114 -9.65 29.35 0.17
CA GLY A 114 -9.06 28.58 1.27
C GLY A 114 -10.10 27.87 2.13
N LYS A 115 -9.68 27.50 3.34
CA LYS A 115 -10.50 26.75 4.31
C LYS A 115 -11.79 27.46 4.68
N ASP A 116 -12.88 26.69 4.76
CA ASP A 116 -14.14 27.19 5.29
C ASP A 116 -14.02 27.51 6.78
N ALA A 117 -14.44 28.71 7.17
CA ALA A 117 -14.43 29.16 8.56
C ALA A 117 -15.67 28.68 9.34
N GLY A 118 -16.64 28.06 8.65
CA GLY A 118 -17.76 27.36 9.25
C GLY A 118 -18.89 28.25 9.76
N ALA A 119 -19.89 27.62 10.39
CA ALA A 119 -21.14 28.28 10.77
C ALA A 119 -20.96 29.49 11.72
N GLY A 120 -20.02 29.38 12.67
CA GLY A 120 -19.72 30.47 13.60
C GLY A 120 -19.12 31.72 12.92
N ALA A 121 -18.42 31.55 11.80
CA ALA A 121 -17.94 32.67 11.00
C ALA A 121 -19.04 33.25 10.11
N LEU A 122 -19.87 32.39 9.51
CA LEU A 122 -21.04 32.81 8.74
C LEU A 122 -21.99 33.70 9.58
N ALA A 123 -22.22 33.33 10.83
CA ALA A 123 -23.06 34.09 11.76
C ALA A 123 -22.54 35.52 12.03
N LYS A 124 -21.25 35.79 11.79
CA LYS A 124 -20.61 37.10 11.99
C LYS A 124 -20.57 37.93 10.71
N LEU A 125 -20.93 37.37 9.55
CA LEU A 125 -20.91 38.09 8.28
C LEU A 125 -22.09 39.08 8.20
N LYS A 126 -21.79 40.31 7.77
CA LYS A 126 -22.81 41.33 7.48
C LYS A 126 -23.50 41.12 6.13
N THR A 127 -22.89 40.33 5.23
CA THR A 127 -23.41 40.01 3.89
C THR A 127 -22.89 38.65 3.44
N PHE A 128 -23.69 37.94 2.66
CA PHE A 128 -23.40 36.60 2.14
C PHE A 128 -23.00 36.61 0.65
N THR A 129 -22.91 37.80 0.04
CA THR A 129 -22.60 37.98 -1.40
C THR A 129 -21.24 37.43 -1.84
N LYS A 130 -20.32 37.21 -0.89
CA LYS A 130 -19.00 36.60 -1.12
C LYS A 130 -18.91 35.15 -0.65
N CYS A 131 -20.00 34.57 -0.18
CA CYS A 131 -20.05 33.17 0.20
C CYS A 131 -20.06 32.27 -1.04
N VAL A 132 -19.63 31.03 -0.83
CA VAL A 132 -19.54 30.00 -1.86
C VAL A 132 -20.52 28.90 -1.55
N LEU A 133 -21.35 28.54 -2.52
CA LEU A 133 -22.17 27.33 -2.48
C LEU A 133 -21.33 26.12 -2.88
N ALA A 134 -21.30 25.10 -2.03
CA ALA A 134 -20.67 23.82 -2.27
C ALA A 134 -21.72 22.72 -2.25
N GLU A 135 -21.99 22.12 -3.39
CA GLU A 135 -22.90 20.98 -3.53
C GLU A 135 -22.15 19.69 -3.17
N TYR A 136 -22.46 19.09 -2.02
CA TYR A 136 -21.91 17.79 -1.67
C TYR A 136 -22.71 16.72 -2.37
N VAL A 137 -22.02 15.88 -3.16
CA VAL A 137 -22.57 14.75 -3.91
C VAL A 137 -21.99 13.46 -3.32
N TRP A 138 -22.83 12.47 -3.07
CA TRP A 138 -22.43 11.14 -2.56
C TRP A 138 -23.31 10.05 -3.16
N LEU A 139 -22.92 8.78 -2.97
CA LEU A 139 -23.70 7.62 -3.37
C LEU A 139 -24.48 7.06 -2.17
N ASP A 140 -25.76 6.77 -2.36
CA ASP A 140 -26.57 6.07 -1.36
C ASP A 140 -26.34 4.54 -1.38
N ALA A 141 -27.09 3.79 -0.57
CA ALA A 141 -26.95 2.33 -0.49
C ALA A 141 -27.14 1.61 -1.84
N LYS A 142 -27.88 2.23 -2.78
CA LYS A 142 -28.18 1.69 -4.12
C LYS A 142 -27.28 2.28 -5.21
N GLN A 143 -26.18 2.94 -4.83
CA GLN A 143 -25.24 3.56 -5.75
C GLN A 143 -25.86 4.68 -6.61
N VAL A 144 -26.91 5.33 -6.11
CA VAL A 144 -27.54 6.48 -6.76
C VAL A 144 -26.97 7.78 -6.18
N PRO A 145 -26.57 8.76 -7.03
CA PRO A 145 -26.14 10.06 -6.55
C PRO A 145 -27.23 10.78 -5.75
N ARG A 146 -26.87 11.27 -4.58
CA ARG A 146 -27.62 12.21 -3.74
C ARG A 146 -26.82 13.49 -3.57
N SER A 147 -27.49 14.61 -3.30
CA SER A 147 -26.78 15.86 -3.04
C SER A 147 -27.47 16.79 -2.06
N LYS A 148 -26.67 17.71 -1.49
CA LYS A 148 -27.16 18.89 -0.77
C LYS A 148 -26.11 20.01 -0.72
N THR A 149 -26.58 21.25 -0.54
CA THR A 149 -25.72 22.45 -0.66
C THR A 149 -25.30 23.02 0.70
N MET A 150 -24.00 23.25 0.88
CA MET A 150 -23.42 24.01 1.99
C MET A 150 -23.07 25.43 1.55
N THR A 151 -23.45 26.42 2.34
CA THR A 151 -22.87 27.77 2.22
C THR A 151 -21.54 27.82 2.98
N MET A 152 -20.48 28.23 2.30
CA MET A 152 -19.12 28.34 2.81
C MET A 152 -18.63 29.80 2.77
N THR A 153 -17.70 30.14 3.65
CA THR A 153 -17.10 31.49 3.70
C THR A 153 -16.09 31.75 2.60
N SER A 154 -15.54 30.69 2.01
CA SER A 154 -14.41 30.73 1.07
C SER A 154 -14.52 29.63 0.03
N ARG A 155 -13.99 29.87 -1.17
CA ARG A 155 -13.86 28.85 -2.22
C ARG A 155 -12.71 27.90 -1.85
N PRO A 156 -12.92 26.58 -1.81
CA PRO A 156 -11.88 25.65 -1.41
C PRO A 156 -10.75 25.60 -2.45
N SER A 157 -9.50 25.63 -1.98
CA SER A 157 -8.29 25.52 -2.82
C SER A 157 -7.68 24.12 -2.83
N LYS A 158 -8.20 23.22 -1.98
CA LYS A 158 -7.83 21.80 -1.86
C LYS A 158 -8.90 21.06 -1.06
N VAL A 159 -8.92 19.73 -1.14
CA VAL A 159 -9.95 18.90 -0.46
C VAL A 159 -9.99 19.16 1.05
N SER A 160 -8.84 19.33 1.70
CA SER A 160 -8.77 19.59 3.14
C SER A 160 -9.35 20.94 3.61
N ASP A 161 -9.69 21.84 2.68
CA ASP A 161 -10.35 23.12 2.99
C ASP A 161 -11.85 22.95 3.26
N LEU A 162 -12.42 21.82 2.81
CA LEU A 162 -13.82 21.48 2.97
C LEU A 162 -14.09 20.88 4.36
N ARG A 163 -15.30 21.08 4.87
CA ARG A 163 -15.74 20.45 6.12
C ARG A 163 -16.21 19.03 5.86
N VAL A 164 -15.94 18.12 6.80
CA VAL A 164 -16.76 16.91 6.91
C VAL A 164 -18.17 17.35 7.25
N TRP A 165 -19.15 16.80 6.54
CA TRP A 165 -20.55 17.05 6.80
C TRP A 165 -21.24 15.74 7.20
N ASN A 166 -22.55 15.77 7.40
CA ASN A 166 -23.33 14.63 7.84
C ASN A 166 -24.68 14.64 7.12
N TYR A 167 -25.42 13.54 7.12
CA TYR A 167 -26.81 13.45 6.68
C TYR A 167 -27.53 12.35 7.46
N ASP A 168 -28.86 12.29 7.28
CA ASP A 168 -29.68 11.21 7.82
C ASP A 168 -29.58 9.98 6.91
N GLY A 169 -28.80 8.99 7.33
CA GLY A 169 -28.59 7.74 6.61
C GLY A 169 -29.81 6.84 6.54
N SER A 170 -30.78 7.00 7.45
CA SER A 170 -32.01 6.19 7.44
C SER A 170 -32.90 6.51 6.24
N SER A 171 -32.89 7.76 5.80
CA SER A 171 -33.59 8.22 4.59
C SER A 171 -32.91 7.77 3.27
N THR A 172 -31.81 7.02 3.37
CA THR A 172 -31.00 6.54 2.23
C THR A 172 -30.63 5.06 2.33
N GLU A 173 -31.25 4.33 3.27
CA GLU A 173 -30.99 2.90 3.51
C GLU A 173 -29.55 2.59 3.95
N GLN A 174 -28.86 3.54 4.59
CA GLN A 174 -27.45 3.42 5.00
C GLN A 174 -27.25 3.28 6.51
N ALA A 175 -28.29 3.54 7.31
CA ALA A 175 -28.26 3.43 8.76
C ALA A 175 -29.67 3.21 9.32
N ASP A 176 -29.76 2.66 10.52
CA ASP A 176 -31.03 2.51 11.24
C ASP A 176 -31.49 3.86 11.83
N GLY A 177 -32.80 4.05 11.97
CA GLY A 177 -33.38 5.33 12.43
C GLY A 177 -32.95 5.78 13.83
N HIS A 178 -32.53 4.88 14.72
CA HIS A 178 -32.11 5.21 16.09
C HIS A 178 -30.61 5.57 16.22
N ASN A 179 -29.83 5.38 15.16
CA ASN A 179 -28.42 5.78 15.05
C ASN A 179 -28.10 6.10 13.58
N SER A 180 -28.76 7.13 13.05
CA SER A 180 -28.84 7.33 11.60
C SER A 180 -27.77 8.26 11.01
N GLU A 181 -26.92 8.87 11.84
CA GLU A 181 -25.98 9.88 11.35
C GLU A 181 -24.83 9.25 10.54
N VAL A 182 -24.73 9.66 9.27
CA VAL A 182 -23.65 9.27 8.37
C VAL A 182 -22.86 10.50 7.96
N LEU A 183 -21.54 10.41 8.00
CA LEU A 183 -20.59 11.46 7.67
C LEU A 183 -20.24 11.45 6.18
N LEU A 184 -20.22 12.64 5.58
CA LEU A 184 -19.72 12.92 4.24
C LEU A 184 -18.28 13.40 4.35
N LYS A 185 -17.32 12.57 3.94
CA LYS A 185 -15.89 12.92 3.89
C LYS A 185 -15.53 13.38 2.47
N PRO A 186 -15.16 14.66 2.25
CA PRO A 186 -14.81 15.18 0.93
C PRO A 186 -13.62 14.44 0.29
N ARG A 187 -13.69 14.22 -1.03
CA ARG A 187 -12.69 13.46 -1.81
C ARG A 187 -12.21 14.14 -3.08
N ALA A 188 -13.09 14.84 -3.80
CA ALA A 188 -12.71 15.59 -5.00
C ALA A 188 -13.55 16.87 -5.13
N ILE A 189 -12.99 17.87 -5.81
CA ILE A 189 -13.62 19.18 -6.02
C ILE A 189 -13.72 19.48 -7.52
N PHE A 190 -14.92 19.84 -7.95
CA PHE A 190 -15.25 20.22 -9.32
C PHE A 190 -15.85 21.63 -9.34
N ASN A 191 -15.76 22.33 -10.47
CA ASN A 191 -16.56 23.54 -10.63
C ASN A 191 -18.04 23.16 -10.66
N ASP A 192 -18.91 24.03 -10.18
CA ASP A 192 -20.36 23.88 -10.36
C ASP A 192 -20.76 24.50 -11.72
N PRO A 193 -21.08 23.69 -12.74
CA PRO A 193 -21.47 24.21 -14.05
C PRO A 193 -22.90 24.76 -14.07
N PHE A 194 -23.73 24.45 -13.07
CA PHE A 194 -25.11 24.93 -12.98
C PHE A 194 -25.18 26.33 -12.38
N ARG A 195 -24.34 26.60 -11.38
CA ARG A 195 -24.31 27.88 -10.66
C ARG A 195 -23.18 28.82 -11.12
N GLY A 196 -22.17 28.27 -11.79
CA GLY A 196 -20.99 29.00 -12.24
C GLY A 196 -20.04 29.40 -11.10
N PRO A 197 -18.87 29.99 -11.42
CA PRO A 197 -17.93 30.49 -10.42
C PRO A 197 -18.59 31.55 -9.51
N PRO A 198 -18.35 31.52 -8.18
CA PRO A 198 -17.30 30.79 -7.46
C PRO A 198 -17.75 29.43 -6.89
N HIS A 199 -18.87 28.88 -7.33
CA HIS A 199 -19.48 27.69 -6.73
C HIS A 199 -18.77 26.39 -7.12
N VAL A 200 -18.97 25.34 -6.33
CA VAL A 200 -18.27 24.06 -6.46
C VAL A 200 -19.20 22.87 -6.26
N LEU A 201 -18.89 21.76 -6.92
CA LEU A 201 -19.38 20.43 -6.57
C LEU A 201 -18.30 19.70 -5.79
N VAL A 202 -18.70 18.92 -4.80
CA VAL A 202 -17.82 18.18 -3.89
C VAL A 202 -18.24 16.72 -3.94
N MET A 203 -17.39 15.86 -4.49
CA MET A 203 -17.58 14.41 -4.35
C MET A 203 -17.15 14.00 -2.94
N ALA A 204 -18.01 13.28 -2.22
CA ALA A 204 -17.74 12.77 -0.88
C ALA A 204 -18.05 11.27 -0.78
N ASP A 205 -17.33 10.56 0.09
CA ASP A 205 -17.70 9.20 0.50
C ASP A 205 -18.28 9.16 1.91
N CYS A 206 -19.02 8.08 2.19
CA CYS A 206 -19.91 7.98 3.34
C CYS A 206 -19.33 7.10 4.46
N TRP A 207 -19.35 7.60 5.69
CA TRP A 207 -18.76 6.92 6.86
C TRP A 207 -19.71 6.97 8.03
N ASN A 208 -19.85 5.87 8.75
CA ASN A 208 -20.65 5.82 9.96
C ASN A 208 -20.10 6.80 11.01
N ALA A 209 -20.98 7.60 11.63
CA ALA A 209 -20.54 8.56 12.63
C ALA A 209 -20.11 7.91 13.96
N TRP A 210 -20.60 6.70 14.27
CA TRP A 210 -20.40 6.05 15.57
C TRP A 210 -19.14 5.19 15.68
N ASP A 211 -18.60 4.68 14.56
CA ASP A 211 -17.43 3.80 14.55
C ASP A 211 -16.39 4.14 13.47
N ASP A 212 -16.62 5.21 12.70
CA ASP A 212 -15.73 5.65 11.61
C ASP A 212 -15.45 4.55 10.56
N LYS A 213 -16.33 3.55 10.41
CA LYS A 213 -16.26 2.56 9.33
C LYS A 213 -16.94 3.08 8.05
N PRO A 214 -16.58 2.55 6.87
CA PRO A 214 -17.32 2.84 5.64
C PRO A 214 -18.80 2.51 5.80
N ALA A 215 -19.68 3.43 5.42
CA ALA A 215 -21.13 3.21 5.46
C ALA A 215 -21.56 2.17 4.41
N ILE A 216 -22.79 1.64 4.54
CA ILE A 216 -23.39 0.76 3.53
C ILE A 216 -23.33 1.44 2.16
N GLY A 217 -22.81 0.73 1.16
CA GLY A 217 -22.63 1.25 -0.20
C GLY A 217 -21.36 2.10 -0.41
N ASN A 218 -20.50 2.32 0.59
CA ASN A 218 -19.20 2.99 0.38
C ASN A 218 -18.16 2.01 -0.19
N THR A 219 -18.26 1.75 -1.50
CA THR A 219 -17.35 0.91 -2.28
C THR A 219 -16.06 1.64 -2.67
N ARG A 220 -16.07 2.97 -2.63
CA ARG A 220 -14.89 3.82 -2.87
C ARG A 220 -13.78 3.55 -1.87
N ALA A 221 -14.10 3.33 -0.58
CA ALA A 221 -13.10 3.12 0.46
C ALA A 221 -12.20 1.90 0.19
N GLU A 222 -12.81 0.76 -0.17
CA GLU A 222 -12.07 -0.46 -0.52
C GLU A 222 -11.29 -0.26 -1.82
N CYS A 223 -11.92 0.32 -2.85
CA CYS A 223 -11.27 0.64 -4.11
C CYS A 223 -10.00 1.50 -3.89
N ALA A 224 -10.10 2.57 -3.08
CA ALA A 224 -8.96 3.42 -2.76
C ALA A 224 -7.83 2.66 -2.05
N ALA A 225 -8.15 1.72 -1.15
CA ALA A 225 -7.17 0.89 -0.47
C ALA A 225 -6.41 0.00 -1.46
N ASN A 226 -7.10 -0.69 -2.36
CA ASN A 226 -6.47 -1.57 -3.35
C ASN A 226 -5.72 -0.80 -4.46
N MET A 227 -6.23 0.37 -4.87
CA MET A 227 -5.48 1.27 -5.77
C MET A 227 -4.19 1.77 -5.11
N THR A 228 -4.17 1.94 -3.78
CA THR A 228 -2.96 2.26 -3.03
C THR A 228 -2.01 1.05 -2.94
N LYS A 229 -2.55 -0.16 -2.70
CA LYS A 229 -1.79 -1.42 -2.68
C LYS A 229 -1.04 -1.65 -3.99
N TYR A 230 -1.69 -1.40 -5.12
CA TYR A 230 -1.15 -1.63 -6.47
C TYR A 230 -0.73 -0.35 -7.20
N LYS A 231 -0.43 0.73 -6.46
CA LYS A 231 -0.07 2.05 -7.03
C LYS A 231 1.11 2.00 -8.01
N GLN A 232 2.05 1.06 -7.80
CA GLN A 232 3.23 0.85 -8.64
C GLN A 232 2.87 0.42 -10.07
N LEU A 233 1.67 -0.12 -10.29
CA LEU A 233 1.20 -0.50 -11.61
C LEU A 233 0.78 0.71 -12.45
N ASP A 234 0.61 1.90 -11.84
CA ASP A 234 0.06 3.12 -12.48
C ASP A 234 -1.17 2.80 -13.36
N PRO A 235 -2.26 2.30 -12.74
CA PRO A 235 -3.44 1.83 -13.46
C PRO A 235 -4.23 3.00 -14.05
N TRP A 236 -4.48 2.94 -15.35
CA TRP A 236 -5.30 3.92 -16.07
C TRP A 236 -6.59 3.25 -16.54
N PHE A 237 -7.70 3.97 -16.38
CA PHE A 237 -9.04 3.56 -16.75
C PHE A 237 -9.67 4.58 -17.69
N GLY A 238 -10.42 4.10 -18.68
CA GLY A 238 -11.39 4.88 -19.44
C GLY A 238 -12.71 4.13 -19.46
N ILE A 239 -13.84 4.80 -19.21
CA ILE A 239 -15.16 4.16 -19.13
C ILE A 239 -16.09 4.78 -20.18
N GLU A 240 -16.69 3.92 -20.99
CA GLU A 240 -17.69 4.20 -22.01
C GLU A 240 -19.07 3.97 -21.41
N GLN A 241 -19.73 5.02 -20.92
CA GLN A 241 -21.04 4.91 -20.29
C GLN A 241 -22.15 5.10 -21.30
N GLU A 242 -22.82 4.00 -21.64
CA GLU A 242 -24.05 4.05 -22.42
C GLU A 242 -25.25 4.33 -21.50
N TYR A 243 -26.26 5.02 -22.02
CA TYR A 243 -27.50 5.32 -21.32
C TYR A 243 -28.65 5.52 -22.32
N THR A 244 -29.88 5.35 -21.87
CA THR A 244 -31.08 5.57 -22.69
C THR A 244 -31.94 6.66 -22.09
N LEU A 245 -32.31 7.64 -22.91
CA LEU A 245 -33.28 8.66 -22.52
C LEU A 245 -34.69 8.05 -22.57
N MET A 246 -35.47 8.25 -21.51
CA MET A 246 -36.80 7.67 -21.34
C MET A 246 -37.84 8.79 -21.15
N VAL A 247 -39.06 8.52 -21.60
CA VAL A 247 -40.23 9.33 -21.29
C VAL A 247 -40.58 9.13 -19.82
N PRO A 248 -40.83 10.20 -19.03
CA PRO A 248 -41.23 10.06 -17.64
C PRO A 248 -42.52 9.24 -17.48
N GLY A 249 -42.50 8.30 -16.54
CA GLY A 249 -43.68 7.54 -16.12
C GLY A 249 -44.41 8.22 -14.96
N LYS A 250 -45.07 7.42 -14.13
CA LYS A 250 -45.64 7.90 -12.86
C LYS A 250 -44.52 8.17 -11.84
N VAL A 251 -44.75 9.15 -10.97
CA VAL A 251 -43.82 9.48 -9.89
C VAL A 251 -43.57 8.25 -9.01
N GLY A 252 -42.30 7.91 -8.80
CA GLY A 252 -41.89 6.74 -8.01
C GLY A 252 -41.84 5.42 -8.79
N GLU A 253 -42.29 5.40 -10.05
CA GLU A 253 -42.22 4.22 -10.93
C GLU A 253 -41.06 4.34 -11.93
N LYS A 254 -40.52 3.19 -12.35
CA LYS A 254 -39.48 3.13 -13.37
C LYS A 254 -40.06 3.52 -14.72
N ALA A 255 -39.35 4.38 -15.46
CA ALA A 255 -39.71 4.72 -16.83
C ALA A 255 -39.53 3.51 -17.75
N THR A 256 -40.53 3.20 -18.58
CA THR A 256 -40.58 2.00 -19.42
C THR A 256 -40.53 2.29 -20.92
N VAL A 257 -40.71 3.55 -21.33
CA VAL A 257 -40.77 3.93 -22.75
C VAL A 257 -39.55 4.78 -23.12
N PRO A 258 -38.68 4.30 -24.01
CA PRO A 258 -37.57 5.10 -24.55
C PRO A 258 -38.07 6.34 -25.28
N LEU A 259 -37.33 7.45 -25.15
CA LEU A 259 -37.64 8.73 -25.79
C LEU A 259 -37.66 8.62 -27.33
N GLY A 260 -36.87 7.69 -27.89
CA GLY A 260 -36.80 7.45 -29.32
C GLY A 260 -37.90 6.57 -29.90
N PHE A 261 -38.86 6.10 -29.08
CA PHE A 261 -39.95 5.25 -29.54
C PHE A 261 -41.19 6.08 -29.90
N ASN A 262 -42.09 5.51 -30.72
CA ASN A 262 -43.27 6.24 -31.18
C ASN A 262 -44.26 6.45 -30.03
N LYS A 263 -44.88 7.63 -29.99
CA LYS A 263 -45.82 8.02 -28.93
C LYS A 263 -47.09 7.17 -28.88
N ASP A 264 -47.45 6.54 -29.99
CA ASP A 264 -48.61 5.64 -30.10
C ASP A 264 -48.31 4.22 -29.59
N GLY A 265 -47.08 3.97 -29.12
CA GLY A 265 -46.64 2.66 -28.61
C GLY A 265 -46.13 1.72 -29.70
N SER A 266 -46.15 2.12 -30.98
CA SER A 266 -45.53 1.33 -32.05
C SER A 266 -43.99 1.40 -31.97
N ALA A 267 -43.34 0.34 -32.46
CA ALA A 267 -41.88 0.31 -32.53
C ALA A 267 -41.36 1.31 -33.58
N PRO A 268 -40.24 2.01 -33.32
CA PRO A 268 -39.58 2.81 -34.35
C PRO A 268 -38.99 1.89 -35.45
N ALA A 269 -38.47 2.50 -36.53
CA ALA A 269 -37.79 1.73 -37.57
C ALA A 269 -36.61 0.92 -36.98
N PRO A 270 -36.24 -0.24 -37.58
CA PRO A 270 -35.15 -1.09 -37.07
C PRO A 270 -33.82 -0.34 -36.88
N GLN A 271 -32.97 -0.88 -36.01
CA GLN A 271 -31.64 -0.32 -35.74
C GLN A 271 -30.76 -0.26 -37.01
N GLY A 272 -29.86 0.72 -37.05
CA GLY A 272 -29.02 0.99 -38.21
C GLY A 272 -28.79 2.48 -38.45
N PRO A 273 -29.83 3.29 -38.71
CA PRO A 273 -29.68 4.71 -39.06
C PRO A 273 -29.37 5.62 -37.85
N TYR A 274 -29.40 5.10 -36.61
CA TYR A 274 -29.31 5.91 -35.39
C TYR A 274 -27.88 6.12 -34.89
N TYR A 275 -27.02 5.09 -34.99
CA TYR A 275 -25.64 5.13 -34.51
C TYR A 275 -24.85 6.25 -35.17
N THR A 276 -24.25 7.14 -34.37
CA THR A 276 -23.48 8.30 -34.84
C THR A 276 -24.21 9.21 -35.86
N SER A 277 -25.54 9.19 -35.86
CA SER A 277 -26.35 9.86 -36.87
C SER A 277 -26.36 11.40 -36.73
N ALA A 278 -26.70 12.09 -37.82
CA ALA A 278 -26.93 13.53 -37.84
C ALA A 278 -28.24 13.83 -38.58
N GLY A 279 -29.24 14.38 -37.87
CA GLY A 279 -30.53 14.73 -38.45
C GLY A 279 -31.70 14.60 -37.48
N PHE A 280 -32.78 15.31 -37.76
CA PHE A 280 -34.04 15.16 -37.03
C PHE A 280 -34.59 13.74 -37.22
N GLY A 281 -35.14 13.15 -36.16
CA GLY A 281 -35.72 11.81 -36.19
C GLY A 281 -34.72 10.64 -36.10
N VAL A 282 -33.40 10.91 -36.21
CA VAL A 282 -32.35 9.88 -36.05
C VAL A 282 -31.41 10.18 -34.89
N ALA A 283 -31.08 11.45 -34.64
CA ALA A 283 -30.25 11.88 -33.51
C ALA A 283 -31.11 12.37 -32.32
N ILE A 284 -31.95 11.50 -31.79
CA ILE A 284 -32.99 11.83 -30.81
C ILE A 284 -32.38 12.11 -29.44
N GLY A 285 -32.59 13.32 -28.89
CA GLY A 285 -32.06 13.71 -27.57
C GLY A 285 -30.71 14.42 -27.58
N ARG A 286 -30.17 14.78 -28.77
CA ARG A 286 -28.90 15.49 -28.90
C ARG A 286 -28.73 16.72 -27.98
N PRO A 287 -29.73 17.62 -27.80
CA PRO A 287 -29.56 18.77 -26.92
C PRO A 287 -29.20 18.41 -25.48
N ILE A 288 -29.67 17.26 -24.99
CA ILE A 288 -29.35 16.76 -23.64
C ILE A 288 -27.90 16.26 -23.60
N ALA A 289 -27.48 15.47 -24.60
CA ALA A 289 -26.12 14.95 -24.69
C ALA A 289 -25.08 16.07 -24.84
N ASP A 290 -25.33 17.05 -25.71
CA ASP A 290 -24.43 18.19 -25.93
C ASP A 290 -24.35 19.11 -24.70
N GLU A 291 -25.47 19.34 -24.01
CA GLU A 291 -25.50 20.13 -22.76
C GLU A 291 -24.73 19.41 -21.65
N HIS A 292 -24.96 18.10 -21.46
CA HIS A 292 -24.20 17.29 -20.50
C HIS A 292 -22.70 17.33 -20.78
N TYR A 293 -22.31 17.16 -22.05
CA TYR A 293 -20.90 17.21 -22.44
C TYR A 293 -20.26 18.55 -22.06
N THR A 294 -20.93 19.65 -22.39
CA THR A 294 -20.45 21.00 -22.08
C THR A 294 -20.34 21.22 -20.57
N MET A 295 -21.34 20.81 -19.79
CA MET A 295 -21.33 20.93 -18.33
C MET A 295 -20.24 20.07 -17.68
N CYS A 296 -19.99 18.87 -18.19
CA CYS A 296 -18.87 18.04 -17.72
C CYS A 296 -17.53 18.73 -17.99
N MET A 297 -17.33 19.31 -19.18
CA MET A 297 -16.11 20.08 -19.48
C MET A 297 -15.94 21.28 -18.54
N GLU A 298 -17.00 22.07 -18.31
CA GLU A 298 -16.98 23.22 -17.40
C GLU A 298 -16.71 22.83 -15.94
N ALA A 299 -17.29 21.71 -15.48
CA ALA A 299 -17.04 21.14 -14.16
C ALA A 299 -15.59 20.70 -13.97
N GLY A 300 -14.88 20.40 -15.06
CA GLY A 300 -13.55 19.79 -15.05
C GLY A 300 -13.60 18.27 -14.92
N VAL A 301 -14.70 17.64 -15.32
CA VAL A 301 -14.78 16.18 -15.49
C VAL A 301 -13.92 15.80 -16.70
N LYS A 302 -13.13 14.71 -16.59
CA LYS A 302 -12.29 14.17 -17.68
C LYS A 302 -13.13 13.45 -18.74
N ILE A 303 -14.09 14.14 -19.33
CA ILE A 303 -14.89 13.64 -20.45
C ILE A 303 -14.07 13.73 -21.74
N SER A 304 -14.01 12.64 -22.50
CA SER A 304 -13.18 12.50 -23.71
C SER A 304 -13.99 12.49 -25.01
N GLY A 305 -15.28 12.19 -24.94
CA GLY A 305 -16.17 12.21 -26.10
C GLY A 305 -17.60 11.84 -25.74
N ILE A 306 -18.47 11.93 -26.76
CA ILE A 306 -19.85 11.45 -26.76
C ILE A 306 -20.20 10.88 -28.15
N ASN A 307 -21.18 9.99 -28.22
CA ASN A 307 -21.81 9.57 -29.48
C ASN A 307 -23.27 9.15 -29.28
N ALA A 308 -24.05 9.22 -30.36
CA ALA A 308 -25.36 8.56 -30.42
C ALA A 308 -25.13 7.06 -30.59
N GLU A 309 -25.85 6.25 -29.81
CA GLU A 309 -25.73 4.79 -29.81
C GLU A 309 -26.70 4.12 -30.80
N VAL A 310 -26.62 2.79 -30.88
CA VAL A 310 -27.35 1.99 -31.88
C VAL A 310 -28.88 2.07 -31.72
N MET A 311 -29.39 2.10 -30.48
CA MET A 311 -30.83 2.20 -30.21
C MET A 311 -31.30 3.67 -30.28
N PRO A 312 -32.47 3.97 -30.88
CA PRO A 312 -32.97 5.35 -30.96
C PRO A 312 -33.22 5.94 -29.57
N GLY A 313 -32.58 7.07 -29.28
CA GLY A 313 -32.62 7.72 -27.96
C GLY A 313 -31.59 7.20 -26.95
N GLN A 314 -30.74 6.25 -27.36
CA GLN A 314 -29.56 5.80 -26.61
C GLN A 314 -28.34 6.64 -27.01
N TRP A 315 -27.48 6.90 -26.02
CA TRP A 315 -26.27 7.71 -26.16
C TRP A 315 -25.15 7.14 -25.31
N GLU A 316 -23.93 7.55 -25.59
CA GLU A 316 -22.74 7.24 -24.82
C GLU A 316 -21.95 8.51 -24.49
N TYR A 317 -21.31 8.53 -23.32
CA TYR A 317 -20.22 9.45 -23.00
C TYR A 317 -19.02 8.70 -22.44
N GLN A 318 -17.81 9.14 -22.79
CA GLN A 318 -16.58 8.48 -22.37
C GLN A 318 -15.84 9.30 -21.31
N ILE A 319 -15.58 8.73 -20.14
CA ILE A 319 -14.79 9.34 -19.07
C ILE A 319 -13.40 8.72 -19.02
N GLY A 320 -12.35 9.53 -19.08
CA GLY A 320 -10.96 9.12 -18.95
C GLY A 320 -10.06 9.62 -20.08
N PRO A 321 -8.77 9.23 -20.08
CA PRO A 321 -8.16 8.33 -19.11
C PRO A 321 -8.00 8.96 -17.71
N CYS A 322 -8.30 8.17 -16.70
CA CYS A 322 -8.22 8.49 -15.28
C CYS A 322 -7.29 7.50 -14.57
N ARG A 323 -6.49 7.95 -13.61
CA ARG A 323 -5.57 7.13 -12.82
C ARG A 323 -6.23 6.62 -11.54
N GLY A 324 -6.23 5.31 -11.37
CA GLY A 324 -6.70 4.65 -10.15
C GLY A 324 -8.13 5.07 -9.76
N VAL A 325 -8.34 5.42 -8.48
CA VAL A 325 -9.66 5.68 -7.90
C VAL A 325 -10.40 6.88 -8.52
N GLU A 326 -9.69 7.82 -9.15
CA GLU A 326 -10.32 9.04 -9.67
C GLU A 326 -11.33 8.74 -10.79
N ILE A 327 -11.22 7.60 -11.47
CA ILE A 327 -12.20 7.21 -12.50
C ILE A 327 -13.62 7.12 -11.90
N GLY A 328 -13.76 6.57 -10.70
CA GLY A 328 -15.05 6.49 -10.03
C GLY A 328 -15.55 7.86 -9.56
N ASP A 329 -14.64 8.74 -9.13
CA ASP A 329 -14.97 10.11 -8.73
C ASP A 329 -15.51 10.92 -9.93
N HIS A 330 -14.84 10.81 -11.08
CA HIS A 330 -15.27 11.46 -12.33
C HIS A 330 -16.55 10.86 -12.89
N MET A 331 -16.71 9.53 -12.86
CA MET A 331 -17.94 8.85 -13.29
C MET A 331 -19.14 9.22 -12.42
N THR A 332 -18.98 9.27 -11.10
CA THR A 332 -20.05 9.67 -10.18
C THR A 332 -20.50 11.09 -10.46
N MET A 333 -19.54 12.01 -10.65
CA MET A 333 -19.85 13.39 -10.98
C MET A 333 -20.50 13.53 -12.36
N ALA A 334 -20.05 12.79 -13.36
CA ALA A 334 -20.66 12.77 -14.70
C ALA A 334 -22.11 12.27 -14.65
N ARG A 335 -22.39 11.20 -13.89
CA ARG A 335 -23.75 10.69 -13.67
C ARG A 335 -24.63 11.70 -12.94
N TYR A 336 -24.12 12.35 -11.90
CA TYR A 336 -24.85 13.42 -11.19
C TYR A 336 -25.22 14.57 -12.14
N ILE A 337 -24.27 15.07 -12.94
CA ILE A 337 -24.52 16.12 -13.92
C ILE A 337 -25.59 15.67 -14.93
N MET A 338 -25.52 14.43 -15.41
CA MET A 338 -26.54 13.88 -16.33
C MET A 338 -27.93 13.92 -15.71
N LEU A 339 -28.09 13.47 -14.47
CA LEU A 339 -29.38 13.51 -13.77
C LEU A 339 -29.94 14.94 -13.72
N ARG A 340 -29.10 15.92 -13.33
CA ARG A 340 -29.46 17.34 -13.25
C ARG A 340 -29.80 17.96 -14.61
N VAL A 341 -29.12 17.55 -15.68
CA VAL A 341 -29.46 17.97 -17.05
C VAL A 341 -30.81 17.36 -17.45
N THR A 342 -31.04 16.07 -17.19
CA THR A 342 -32.32 15.44 -17.54
C THR A 342 -33.51 15.99 -16.74
N GLU A 343 -33.31 16.42 -15.49
CA GLU A 343 -34.30 17.18 -14.72
C GLU A 343 -34.76 18.44 -15.46
N LYS A 344 -33.82 19.21 -16.02
CA LYS A 344 -34.11 20.44 -16.78
C LYS A 344 -34.91 20.16 -18.07
N HIS A 345 -34.64 19.03 -18.71
CA HIS A 345 -35.28 18.64 -19.98
C HIS A 345 -36.57 17.82 -19.80
N GLY A 346 -36.94 17.47 -18.56
CA GLY A 346 -38.17 16.71 -18.29
C GLY A 346 -38.15 15.30 -18.87
N VAL A 347 -36.98 14.65 -18.85
CA VAL A 347 -36.78 13.25 -19.29
C VAL A 347 -36.09 12.45 -18.20
N VAL A 348 -36.06 11.12 -18.33
CA VAL A 348 -35.37 10.24 -17.37
C VAL A 348 -34.15 9.62 -18.04
N CYS A 349 -32.99 9.71 -17.39
CA CYS A 349 -31.81 8.94 -17.79
C CYS A 349 -31.90 7.52 -17.21
N SER A 350 -31.95 6.50 -18.07
CA SER A 350 -31.86 5.10 -17.67
C SER A 350 -30.47 4.54 -17.96
N ILE A 351 -29.88 3.91 -16.94
CA ILE A 351 -28.64 3.12 -17.05
C ILE A 351 -28.93 1.62 -16.91
N ASP A 352 -30.17 1.19 -17.14
CA ASP A 352 -30.52 -0.23 -17.19
C ASP A 352 -29.72 -0.95 -18.31
N PRO A 353 -29.05 -2.08 -18.03
CA PRO A 353 -28.34 -2.86 -19.05
C PRO A 353 -29.20 -3.32 -20.23
N LYS A 354 -30.53 -3.42 -20.07
CA LYS A 354 -31.48 -3.77 -21.14
C LYS A 354 -32.76 -2.94 -20.99
N PRO A 355 -32.75 -1.68 -21.47
CA PRO A 355 -33.82 -0.71 -21.22
C PRO A 355 -35.09 -0.96 -22.04
N ALA A 356 -35.01 -1.75 -23.13
CA ALA A 356 -36.15 -2.18 -23.92
C ALA A 356 -36.04 -3.67 -24.27
N GLU A 357 -37.18 -4.38 -24.27
CA GLU A 357 -37.27 -5.77 -24.69
C GLU A 357 -37.24 -5.91 -26.21
N GLY A 358 -36.85 -7.09 -26.71
CA GLY A 358 -36.76 -7.39 -28.13
C GLY A 358 -35.39 -7.12 -28.75
N ASP A 359 -35.40 -6.88 -30.07
CA ASP A 359 -34.21 -6.77 -30.95
C ASP A 359 -33.55 -5.37 -30.89
N TRP A 360 -33.50 -4.79 -29.69
CA TRP A 360 -32.84 -3.51 -29.41
C TRP A 360 -31.55 -3.75 -28.65
N ASN A 361 -30.52 -2.92 -28.86
CA ASN A 361 -29.27 -3.02 -28.13
C ASN A 361 -29.51 -2.84 -26.61
N GLY A 362 -28.64 -3.46 -25.81
CA GLY A 362 -28.56 -3.15 -24.39
C GLY A 362 -27.62 -1.96 -24.14
N ALA A 363 -27.46 -1.58 -22.88
CA ALA A 363 -26.56 -0.51 -22.45
C ALA A 363 -25.36 -1.04 -21.67
N GLY A 364 -24.16 -0.81 -22.19
CA GLY A 364 -22.87 -1.18 -21.59
C GLY A 364 -22.22 -0.08 -20.76
N CYS A 365 -21.16 -0.47 -20.06
CA CYS A 365 -20.22 0.44 -19.39
C CYS A 365 -18.78 0.00 -19.69
N HIS A 366 -18.38 -0.08 -20.97
CA HIS A 366 -17.12 -0.72 -21.34
C HIS A 366 -15.95 -0.03 -20.64
N THR A 367 -15.05 -0.83 -20.07
CA THR A 367 -13.95 -0.33 -19.26
C THR A 367 -12.62 -0.62 -19.94
N ASN A 368 -12.03 0.42 -20.49
CA ASN A 368 -10.68 0.46 -21.00
C ASN A 368 -9.68 0.47 -19.83
N PHE A 369 -8.67 -0.41 -19.85
CA PHE A 369 -7.72 -0.58 -18.76
C PHE A 369 -6.28 -0.77 -19.26
N SER A 370 -5.33 -0.12 -18.59
CA SER A 370 -3.89 -0.38 -18.77
C SER A 370 -3.06 -0.11 -17.51
N THR A 371 -1.95 -0.83 -17.36
CA THR A 371 -0.87 -0.54 -16.42
C THR A 371 0.32 0.10 -17.15
N ALA A 372 1.30 0.63 -16.41
CA ALA A 372 2.54 1.14 -16.99
C ALA A 372 3.26 0.09 -17.86
N SER A 373 3.27 -1.18 -17.45
CA SER A 373 3.90 -2.27 -18.21
C SER A 373 3.13 -2.62 -19.49
N MET A 374 1.80 -2.56 -19.50
CA MET A 374 0.99 -2.73 -20.73
C MET A 374 1.26 -1.61 -21.75
N ARG A 375 1.53 -0.38 -21.28
CA ARG A 375 1.86 0.77 -22.14
C ARG A 375 3.32 0.82 -22.59
N ALA A 376 4.21 0.03 -21.98
CA ALA A 376 5.62 -0.04 -22.31
C ALA A 376 5.88 -0.89 -23.56
N LYS A 377 7.08 -0.80 -24.15
CA LYS A 377 7.47 -1.67 -25.28
C LYS A 377 7.43 -3.14 -24.85
N GLY A 378 6.78 -4.00 -25.66
CA GLY A 378 6.53 -5.41 -25.30
C GLY A 378 5.33 -5.61 -24.37
N GLY A 379 4.55 -4.55 -24.10
CA GLY A 379 3.40 -4.60 -23.20
C GLY A 379 2.24 -5.46 -23.69
N TYR A 380 2.22 -5.88 -24.96
CA TYR A 380 1.19 -6.79 -25.48
C TYR A 380 1.17 -8.13 -24.74
N ASP A 381 2.34 -8.69 -24.42
CA ASP A 381 2.41 -9.95 -23.66
C ASP A 381 1.81 -9.80 -22.26
N VAL A 382 1.98 -8.62 -21.65
CA VAL A 382 1.35 -8.26 -20.37
C VAL A 382 -0.17 -8.15 -20.53
N ILE A 383 -0.67 -7.58 -21.63
CA ILE A 383 -2.11 -7.54 -21.93
C ILE A 383 -2.69 -8.96 -22.01
N ILE A 384 -2.05 -9.85 -22.77
CA ILE A 384 -2.49 -11.24 -22.93
C ILE A 384 -2.52 -11.95 -21.59
N LYS A 385 -1.44 -11.85 -20.81
CA LYS A 385 -1.36 -12.42 -19.47
C LYS A 385 -2.49 -11.96 -18.54
N ILE A 386 -2.80 -10.66 -18.55
CA ILE A 386 -3.90 -10.11 -17.73
C ILE A 386 -5.25 -10.64 -18.22
N CYS A 387 -5.47 -10.72 -19.54
CA CYS A 387 -6.69 -11.31 -20.10
C CYS A 387 -6.86 -12.77 -19.68
N GLU A 388 -5.79 -13.56 -19.67
CA GLU A 388 -5.82 -14.95 -19.20
C GLU A 388 -6.14 -15.05 -17.70
N ALA A 389 -5.58 -14.15 -16.88
CA ALA A 389 -5.91 -14.08 -15.45
C ALA A 389 -7.40 -13.77 -15.23
N PHE A 390 -7.97 -12.85 -16.00
CA PHE A 390 -9.40 -12.51 -15.93
C PHE A 390 -10.28 -13.71 -16.29
N GLY A 391 -9.83 -14.54 -17.24
CA GLY A 391 -10.50 -15.79 -17.63
C GLY A 391 -10.60 -16.83 -16.51
N LYS A 392 -9.71 -16.77 -15.52
CA LYS A 392 -9.72 -17.69 -14.36
C LYS A 392 -10.74 -17.27 -13.28
N VAL A 393 -11.17 -16.00 -13.25
CA VAL A 393 -12.01 -15.42 -12.18
C VAL A 393 -13.28 -14.73 -12.72
N VAL A 394 -13.77 -15.16 -13.87
CA VAL A 394 -14.92 -14.54 -14.58
C VAL A 394 -16.14 -14.32 -13.69
N LYS A 395 -16.50 -15.30 -12.85
CA LYS A 395 -17.66 -15.20 -11.94
C LYS A 395 -17.53 -14.04 -10.96
N GLN A 396 -16.32 -13.80 -10.44
CA GLN A 396 -16.05 -12.70 -9.51
C GLN A 396 -16.19 -11.34 -10.21
N HIS A 397 -15.74 -11.25 -11.46
CA HIS A 397 -15.96 -10.04 -12.27
C HIS A 397 -17.45 -9.79 -12.54
N VAL A 398 -18.17 -10.78 -13.06
CA VAL A 398 -19.59 -10.64 -13.40
C VAL A 398 -20.42 -10.21 -12.19
N GLN A 399 -20.11 -10.70 -10.99
CA GLN A 399 -20.80 -10.31 -9.75
C GLN A 399 -20.69 -8.80 -9.44
N ASP A 400 -19.59 -8.16 -9.82
CA ASP A 400 -19.34 -6.74 -9.57
C ASP A 400 -19.79 -5.84 -10.75
N TYR A 401 -20.28 -6.43 -11.85
CA TYR A 401 -20.43 -5.78 -13.17
C TYR A 401 -21.85 -5.29 -13.48
N GLY A 402 -22.67 -5.11 -12.44
CA GLY A 402 -24.03 -4.58 -12.54
C GLY A 402 -25.11 -5.66 -12.50
N GLU A 403 -26.22 -5.34 -11.85
CA GLU A 403 -27.38 -6.22 -11.74
C GLU A 403 -28.07 -6.38 -13.09
N ASP A 404 -28.80 -7.48 -13.28
CA ASP A 404 -29.58 -7.79 -14.51
C ASP A 404 -28.77 -7.87 -15.81
N ASN A 405 -27.44 -7.88 -15.74
CA ASN A 405 -26.55 -7.88 -16.90
C ASN A 405 -26.69 -9.16 -17.76
N HIS A 406 -27.28 -10.24 -17.23
CA HIS A 406 -27.64 -11.45 -17.98
C HIS A 406 -28.68 -11.18 -19.09
N LYS A 407 -29.50 -10.13 -18.96
CA LYS A 407 -30.46 -9.69 -19.98
C LYS A 407 -29.75 -9.02 -21.17
N ARG A 408 -28.54 -8.51 -20.96
CA ARG A 408 -27.68 -7.85 -21.97
C ARG A 408 -26.70 -8.82 -22.60
N LEU A 409 -25.90 -9.52 -21.77
CA LEU A 409 -24.82 -10.41 -22.17
C LEU A 409 -25.33 -11.78 -22.63
N THR A 410 -25.91 -11.81 -23.84
CA THR A 410 -26.61 -12.99 -24.41
C THR A 410 -25.87 -13.63 -25.57
N GLY A 411 -24.73 -13.06 -25.99
CA GLY A 411 -24.03 -13.45 -27.22
C GLY A 411 -24.56 -12.80 -28.50
N LYS A 412 -25.68 -12.06 -28.41
CA LYS A 412 -26.27 -11.26 -29.50
C LYS A 412 -25.89 -9.78 -29.33
N HIS A 413 -26.17 -8.96 -30.34
CA HIS A 413 -26.00 -7.49 -30.29
C HIS A 413 -24.62 -7.04 -29.82
N GLU A 414 -23.56 -7.61 -30.41
CA GLU A 414 -22.17 -7.26 -30.10
C GLU A 414 -21.77 -7.51 -28.63
N THR A 415 -22.40 -8.49 -27.96
CA THR A 415 -22.01 -8.94 -26.62
C THR A 415 -21.47 -10.37 -26.63
N CYS A 416 -20.69 -10.71 -25.61
CA CYS A 416 -20.39 -12.11 -25.28
C CYS A 416 -21.46 -12.65 -24.33
N ASP A 417 -21.80 -13.94 -24.42
CA ASP A 417 -22.64 -14.62 -23.44
C ASP A 417 -22.03 -14.53 -22.02
N ILE A 418 -22.87 -14.28 -21.00
CA ILE A 418 -22.44 -14.03 -19.62
C ILE A 418 -21.66 -15.20 -18.98
N ASN A 419 -21.91 -16.43 -19.44
CA ASN A 419 -21.26 -17.64 -18.92
C ASN A 419 -20.00 -18.02 -19.70
N THR A 420 -19.72 -17.30 -20.79
CA THR A 420 -18.61 -17.56 -21.69
C THR A 420 -17.56 -16.45 -21.57
N PHE A 421 -16.29 -16.83 -21.46
CA PHE A 421 -15.19 -15.86 -21.49
C PHE A 421 -14.35 -16.02 -22.75
N LYS A 422 -14.20 -14.93 -23.49
CA LYS A 422 -13.34 -14.84 -24.68
C LYS A 422 -12.64 -13.50 -24.68
N TYR A 423 -11.39 -13.48 -25.13
CA TYR A 423 -10.72 -12.24 -25.53
C TYR A 423 -10.23 -12.35 -26.97
N GLY A 424 -10.07 -11.22 -27.66
CA GLY A 424 -9.60 -11.22 -29.04
C GLY A 424 -9.37 -9.84 -29.62
N VAL A 425 -8.56 -9.78 -30.68
CA VAL A 425 -8.20 -8.51 -31.31
C VAL A 425 -9.32 -7.99 -32.20
N ALA A 426 -9.76 -6.76 -31.90
CA ALA A 426 -10.90 -6.07 -32.51
C ALA A 426 -12.17 -6.94 -32.62
N ASN A 427 -12.36 -7.87 -31.67
CA ASN A 427 -13.54 -8.71 -31.62
C ASN A 427 -14.58 -8.11 -30.67
N ARG A 428 -15.61 -7.46 -31.22
CA ARG A 428 -16.70 -6.89 -30.42
C ARG A 428 -17.52 -7.97 -29.71
N ALA A 429 -17.64 -9.18 -30.26
CA ALA A 429 -18.38 -10.27 -29.61
C ALA A 429 -17.58 -10.96 -28.48
N ALA A 430 -16.36 -10.52 -28.17
CA ALA A 430 -15.56 -11.03 -27.06
C ALA A 430 -15.93 -10.35 -25.74
N SER A 431 -15.64 -11.02 -24.62
CA SER A 431 -15.74 -10.43 -23.28
C SER A 431 -14.75 -9.29 -23.10
N ILE A 432 -13.51 -9.50 -23.57
CA ILE A 432 -12.46 -8.47 -23.60
C ILE A 432 -12.01 -8.28 -25.05
N ARG A 433 -12.04 -7.05 -25.51
CA ARG A 433 -11.49 -6.68 -26.82
C ARG A 433 -10.10 -6.09 -26.62
N ILE A 434 -9.16 -6.53 -27.44
CA ILE A 434 -7.86 -5.87 -27.57
C ILE A 434 -7.91 -4.98 -28.81
N PRO A 435 -7.66 -3.66 -28.72
CA PRO A 435 -7.65 -2.78 -29.87
C PRO A 435 -6.63 -3.22 -30.92
N ARG A 436 -6.95 -3.00 -32.21
CA ARG A 436 -6.05 -3.35 -33.33
C ARG A 436 -4.72 -2.61 -33.24
N ASP A 437 -4.75 -1.35 -32.80
CA ASP A 437 -3.53 -0.57 -32.60
C ASP A 437 -2.66 -1.12 -31.47
N ALA A 438 -3.26 -1.71 -30.42
CA ALA A 438 -2.50 -2.32 -29.34
C ALA A 438 -1.75 -3.58 -29.78
N GLU A 439 -2.37 -4.41 -30.63
CA GLU A 439 -1.72 -5.55 -31.30
C GLU A 439 -0.59 -5.06 -32.22
N LYS A 440 -0.90 -4.11 -33.11
CA LYS A 440 0.05 -3.59 -34.09
C LYS A 440 1.28 -2.96 -33.45
N ASP A 441 1.10 -2.18 -32.38
CA ASP A 441 2.18 -1.46 -31.71
C ASP A 441 2.89 -2.33 -30.65
N GLY A 442 2.37 -3.53 -30.37
CA GLY A 442 2.90 -4.45 -29.36
C GLY A 442 2.78 -3.91 -27.93
N ARG A 443 1.83 -3.00 -27.67
CA ARG A 443 1.57 -2.34 -26.38
C ARG A 443 0.28 -1.52 -26.43
N GLY A 444 -0.33 -1.22 -25.28
CA GLY A 444 -1.50 -0.35 -25.22
C GLY A 444 -2.40 -0.63 -24.02
N TYR A 445 -3.68 -0.88 -24.30
CA TYR A 445 -4.73 -1.14 -23.32
C TYR A 445 -5.64 -2.28 -23.80
N MET A 446 -6.48 -2.79 -22.90
CA MET A 446 -7.57 -3.71 -23.20
C MET A 446 -8.91 -3.07 -22.87
N GLU A 447 -9.99 -3.53 -23.50
CA GLU A 447 -11.37 -3.06 -23.29
C GLU A 447 -12.20 -4.22 -22.72
N ASP A 448 -12.58 -4.13 -21.45
CA ASP A 448 -13.53 -5.07 -20.84
C ASP A 448 -14.97 -4.65 -21.17
N ARG A 449 -15.67 -5.45 -21.98
CA ARG A 449 -16.99 -5.13 -22.51
C ARG A 449 -18.13 -5.68 -21.65
N ARG A 450 -17.79 -6.39 -20.57
CA ARG A 450 -18.75 -7.07 -19.70
C ARG A 450 -19.52 -6.15 -18.73
N PRO A 451 -18.99 -5.03 -18.21
CA PRO A 451 -19.76 -4.20 -17.29
C PRO A 451 -21.05 -3.67 -17.94
N GLY A 452 -22.19 -3.79 -17.24
CA GLY A 452 -23.46 -3.18 -17.64
C GLY A 452 -23.50 -1.69 -17.29
N ALA A 453 -24.35 -0.92 -17.99
CA ALA A 453 -24.47 0.53 -17.79
C ALA A 453 -24.73 0.95 -16.33
N ASN A 454 -25.39 0.11 -15.53
CA ASN A 454 -25.71 0.34 -14.12
C ASN A 454 -24.58 -0.01 -13.15
N CYS A 455 -23.42 -0.48 -13.62
CA CYS A 455 -22.37 -0.92 -12.72
C CYS A 455 -21.89 0.21 -11.81
N ASP A 456 -21.43 -0.14 -10.62
CA ASP A 456 -20.67 0.76 -9.76
C ASP A 456 -19.22 0.87 -10.30
N PRO A 457 -18.78 2.05 -10.76
CA PRO A 457 -17.45 2.20 -11.33
C PRO A 457 -16.34 1.88 -10.32
N TYR A 458 -16.55 2.11 -9.01
CA TYR A 458 -15.55 1.77 -7.99
C TYR A 458 -15.39 0.26 -7.85
N ARG A 459 -16.48 -0.52 -7.85
CA ARG A 459 -16.41 -1.99 -7.80
C ARG A 459 -15.76 -2.58 -9.04
N VAL A 460 -16.12 -2.08 -10.23
CA VAL A 460 -15.53 -2.55 -11.49
C VAL A 460 -14.02 -2.32 -11.51
N CYS A 461 -13.56 -1.10 -11.20
CA CYS A 461 -12.13 -0.81 -11.23
C CYS A 461 -11.36 -1.47 -10.08
N ASN A 462 -11.99 -1.64 -8.90
CA ASN A 462 -11.43 -2.41 -7.77
C ASN A 462 -11.18 -3.88 -8.17
N ARG A 463 -12.19 -4.54 -8.76
CA ARG A 463 -12.07 -5.92 -9.22
C ARG A 463 -10.97 -6.08 -10.27
N ILE A 464 -10.91 -5.17 -11.24
CA ILE A 464 -9.87 -5.15 -12.29
C ILE A 464 -8.47 -5.04 -11.68
N ILE A 465 -8.26 -4.12 -10.73
CA ILE A 465 -6.94 -3.91 -10.15
C ILE A 465 -6.52 -5.06 -9.21
N ILE A 466 -7.46 -5.68 -8.48
CA ILE A 466 -7.19 -6.85 -7.65
C ILE A 466 -6.67 -8.00 -8.52
N THR A 467 -7.42 -8.40 -9.55
CA THR A 467 -7.03 -9.53 -10.41
C THR A 467 -5.74 -9.23 -11.17
N THR A 468 -5.55 -7.99 -11.61
CA THR A 468 -4.29 -7.57 -12.24
C THR A 468 -3.13 -7.63 -11.26
N GLY A 469 -3.31 -7.08 -10.06
CA GLY A 469 -2.30 -7.04 -9.01
C GLY A 469 -1.85 -8.44 -8.59
N GLU A 470 -2.79 -9.33 -8.29
CA GLU A 470 -2.51 -10.73 -7.94
C GLU A 470 -1.77 -11.48 -9.05
N CYS A 471 -2.14 -11.24 -10.32
CA CYS A 471 -1.46 -11.83 -11.47
C CYS A 471 0.00 -11.35 -11.57
N MET A 472 0.27 -10.07 -11.30
CA MET A 472 1.62 -9.51 -11.36
C MET A 472 2.45 -9.89 -10.13
N ASP A 473 1.83 -10.01 -8.96
CA ASP A 473 2.47 -10.46 -7.72
C ASP A 473 2.99 -11.90 -7.85
N GLN A 474 2.31 -12.77 -8.62
CA GLN A 474 2.80 -14.13 -8.89
C GLN A 474 4.17 -14.18 -9.57
N ASP A 475 4.49 -13.21 -10.44
CA ASP A 475 5.83 -13.12 -11.04
C ASP A 475 6.88 -12.76 -10.01
N ILE A 476 6.57 -11.78 -9.16
CA ILE A 476 7.47 -11.34 -8.09
C ILE A 476 7.75 -12.52 -7.14
N VAL A 477 6.71 -13.28 -6.80
CA VAL A 477 6.82 -14.49 -5.97
C VAL A 477 7.67 -15.55 -6.66
N ALA A 478 7.45 -15.82 -7.95
CA ALA A 478 8.22 -16.79 -8.71
C ALA A 478 9.70 -16.39 -8.83
N GLU A 479 9.99 -15.11 -9.13
CA GLU A 479 11.34 -14.56 -9.20
C GLU A 479 12.07 -14.66 -7.86
N GLY A 480 11.41 -14.30 -6.76
CA GLY A 480 11.99 -14.41 -5.41
C GLY A 480 12.18 -15.86 -4.96
N ALA A 481 11.34 -16.79 -5.42
CA ALA A 481 11.47 -18.22 -5.16
C ALA A 481 12.61 -18.87 -5.97
N ALA A 482 12.86 -18.40 -7.20
CA ALA A 482 13.82 -19.01 -8.12
C ALA A 482 15.29 -18.76 -7.77
N LYS A 483 15.58 -17.86 -6.83
CA LYS A 483 16.94 -17.43 -6.51
C LYS A 483 17.18 -17.39 -5.00
N HIS A 484 18.17 -18.16 -4.56
CA HIS A 484 18.67 -18.10 -3.20
C HIS A 484 19.69 -16.97 -3.06
N ALA A 485 19.63 -16.27 -1.94
CA ALA A 485 20.60 -15.26 -1.56
C ALA A 485 20.90 -15.39 -0.07
N ALA A 486 22.18 -15.37 0.32
CA ALA A 486 22.61 -15.55 1.69
C ALA A 486 23.64 -14.49 2.13
N PHE A 487 23.70 -14.26 3.43
CA PHE A 487 24.80 -13.55 4.08
C PHE A 487 25.73 -14.59 4.71
N VAL A 488 26.92 -14.75 4.13
CA VAL A 488 27.94 -15.68 4.63
C VAL A 488 29.03 -14.86 5.28
N PHE A 489 29.55 -15.25 6.44
CA PHE A 489 30.71 -14.56 7.00
C PHE A 489 31.69 -15.51 7.70
N ILE A 490 32.96 -15.17 7.60
CA ILE A 490 34.04 -15.77 8.36
C ILE A 490 34.03 -15.13 9.76
N LYS A 491 33.95 -15.99 10.77
CA LYS A 491 33.95 -15.59 12.18
C LYS A 491 35.31 -14.98 12.57
N PRO A 492 35.37 -14.11 13.60
CA PRO A 492 36.57 -13.35 13.92
C PRO A 492 37.84 -14.17 14.13
N HIS A 493 37.75 -15.35 14.77
CA HIS A 493 38.90 -16.22 15.01
C HIS A 493 39.52 -16.81 13.73
N ALA A 494 38.81 -16.78 12.60
CA ALA A 494 39.21 -17.39 11.33
C ALA A 494 39.43 -16.38 10.19
N VAL A 495 39.42 -15.06 10.47
CA VAL A 495 39.64 -14.04 9.43
C VAL A 495 41.12 -13.96 9.04
N TYR A 496 41.55 -14.90 8.20
CA TYR A 496 42.87 -14.95 7.56
C TYR A 496 42.72 -14.95 6.03
N ASP A 497 43.70 -14.44 5.31
CA ASP A 497 43.62 -14.36 3.83
C ASP A 497 43.46 -15.73 3.18
N LYS A 498 44.15 -16.76 3.69
CA LYS A 498 43.97 -18.15 3.23
C LYS A 498 42.55 -18.68 3.42
N VAL A 499 41.87 -18.30 4.51
CA VAL A 499 40.48 -18.70 4.75
C VAL A 499 39.54 -17.92 3.82
N LYS A 500 39.84 -16.65 3.53
CA LYS A 500 39.07 -15.87 2.55
C LYS A 500 39.16 -16.52 1.17
N ASP A 501 40.36 -16.89 0.73
CA ASP A 501 40.60 -17.55 -0.55
C ASP A 501 39.86 -18.90 -0.63
N LEU A 502 39.95 -19.72 0.43
CA LEU A 502 39.22 -20.98 0.53
C LEU A 502 37.70 -20.79 0.41
N VAL A 503 37.13 -19.80 1.11
CA VAL A 503 35.68 -19.54 1.03
C VAL A 503 35.28 -19.11 -0.37
N LYS A 504 36.06 -18.22 -1.01
CA LYS A 504 35.81 -17.78 -2.39
C LYS A 504 35.84 -18.93 -3.40
N GLU A 505 36.88 -19.75 -3.33
CA GLU A 505 37.05 -20.93 -4.18
C GLU A 505 35.86 -21.86 -4.00
N LYS A 506 35.51 -22.18 -2.75
CA LYS A 506 34.46 -23.14 -2.47
C LYS A 506 33.07 -22.67 -2.89
N LEU A 507 32.76 -21.39 -2.70
CA LEU A 507 31.52 -20.80 -3.20
C LEU A 507 31.46 -20.90 -4.73
N SER A 508 32.55 -20.53 -5.40
CA SER A 508 32.64 -20.55 -6.87
C SER A 508 32.53 -21.97 -7.45
N GLU A 509 33.18 -22.97 -6.84
CA GLU A 509 33.09 -24.39 -7.21
C GLU A 509 31.66 -24.93 -7.19
N ASN A 510 30.82 -24.41 -6.28
CA ASN A 510 29.44 -24.82 -6.11
C ASN A 510 28.45 -23.95 -6.89
N GLY A 511 28.93 -23.13 -7.83
CA GLY A 511 28.09 -22.26 -8.67
C GLY A 511 27.46 -21.09 -7.91
N ILE A 512 28.02 -20.72 -6.76
CA ILE A 512 27.53 -19.62 -5.93
C ILE A 512 28.25 -18.33 -6.32
N THR A 513 27.48 -17.32 -6.73
CA THR A 513 28.01 -16.02 -7.16
C THR A 513 28.16 -15.09 -5.97
N ILE A 514 29.35 -14.50 -5.80
CA ILE A 514 29.60 -13.44 -4.81
C ILE A 514 29.19 -12.09 -5.40
N LYS A 515 28.28 -11.38 -4.74
CA LYS A 515 27.75 -10.08 -5.14
C LYS A 515 28.49 -8.92 -4.54
N SER A 516 28.81 -9.06 -3.26
CA SER A 516 29.65 -8.14 -2.53
C SER A 516 30.39 -8.89 -1.44
N GLU A 517 31.52 -8.34 -1.02
CA GLU A 517 32.29 -8.87 0.08
C GLU A 517 32.96 -7.72 0.83
N GLY A 518 33.33 -7.95 2.08
CA GLY A 518 34.04 -6.93 2.83
C GLY A 518 34.26 -7.26 4.29
N GLN A 519 34.92 -6.34 4.98
CA GLN A 519 35.24 -6.48 6.39
C GLN A 519 34.34 -5.57 7.22
N ILE A 520 33.75 -6.12 8.29
CA ILE A 520 33.01 -5.34 9.30
C ILE A 520 33.75 -5.45 10.62
N LYS A 521 34.33 -4.33 11.07
CA LYS A 521 35.17 -4.27 12.27
C LYS A 521 34.33 -4.29 13.55
N ALA A 522 34.90 -4.81 14.62
CA ALA A 522 34.31 -4.90 15.95
C ALA A 522 33.63 -3.61 16.41
N GLU A 523 34.23 -2.43 16.18
CA GLU A 523 33.65 -1.15 16.60
C GLU A 523 32.33 -0.85 15.89
N THR A 524 32.18 -1.31 14.64
CA THR A 524 30.93 -1.17 13.90
C THR A 524 29.91 -2.19 14.37
N ILE A 525 30.33 -3.44 14.62
CA ILE A 525 29.47 -4.52 15.14
C ILE A 525 28.86 -4.09 16.47
N ASP A 526 29.69 -3.60 17.40
CA ASP A 526 29.27 -3.17 18.73
C ASP A 526 28.36 -1.93 18.67
N LYS A 527 28.82 -0.87 17.97
CA LYS A 527 28.05 0.39 17.86
C LYS A 527 26.67 0.19 17.26
N LYS A 528 26.54 -0.68 16.25
CA LYS A 528 25.28 -0.97 15.57
C LYS A 528 24.53 -2.16 16.16
N LYS A 529 25.07 -2.80 17.21
CA LYS A 529 24.50 -3.98 17.86
C LYS A 529 24.24 -5.13 16.87
N LEU A 530 25.07 -5.29 15.85
CA LEU A 530 24.80 -6.22 14.74
C LEU A 530 24.75 -7.66 15.23
N ILE A 531 25.72 -8.06 16.05
CA ILE A 531 25.76 -9.42 16.61
C ILE A 531 24.63 -9.65 17.63
N ASP A 532 24.23 -8.61 18.35
CA ASP A 532 23.12 -8.67 19.30
C ASP A 532 21.78 -8.88 18.59
N VAL A 533 21.56 -8.22 17.46
CA VAL A 533 20.36 -8.41 16.63
C VAL A 533 20.40 -9.79 15.96
N HIS A 534 21.56 -10.21 15.45
CA HIS A 534 21.75 -11.52 14.82
C HIS A 534 21.42 -12.68 15.79
N TYR A 535 21.82 -12.56 17.05
CA TYR A 535 21.46 -13.51 18.10
C TYR A 535 20.31 -13.01 19.00
N GLY A 536 19.37 -12.21 18.46
CA GLY A 536 18.36 -11.48 19.23
C GLY A 536 17.60 -12.32 20.26
N ALA A 537 17.17 -13.53 19.89
CA ALA A 537 16.44 -14.43 20.79
C ALA A 537 17.29 -14.96 21.97
N ILE A 538 18.62 -15.08 21.78
CA ILE A 538 19.58 -15.50 22.81
C ILE A 538 19.98 -14.29 23.65
N ALA A 539 20.30 -13.17 22.98
CA ALA A 539 20.68 -11.90 23.57
C ALA A 539 19.59 -11.35 24.49
N ALA A 540 18.32 -11.39 24.06
CA ALA A 540 17.20 -10.94 24.87
C ALA A 540 17.11 -11.74 26.18
N LYS A 541 17.24 -13.07 26.15
CA LYS A 541 17.22 -13.92 27.35
C LYS A 541 18.45 -13.73 28.24
N ALA A 542 19.62 -13.46 27.65
CA ALA A 542 20.87 -13.28 28.38
C ALA A 542 21.02 -11.89 29.01
N VAL A 543 20.40 -10.86 28.43
CA VAL A 543 20.71 -9.45 28.78
C VAL A 543 19.48 -8.64 29.17
N MET A 544 18.31 -8.90 28.58
CA MET A 544 17.14 -8.01 28.72
C MET A 544 16.00 -8.60 29.57
N MET A 545 15.62 -9.85 29.32
CA MET A 545 14.48 -10.50 29.98
C MET A 545 14.82 -10.82 31.43
N LYS A 546 13.87 -10.54 32.32
CA LYS A 546 13.94 -10.99 33.70
C LYS A 546 13.54 -12.47 33.79
N PRO A 547 14.05 -13.21 34.78
CA PRO A 547 13.70 -14.61 34.99
C PRO A 547 12.19 -14.88 34.98
N SER A 548 11.39 -13.97 35.56
CA SER A 548 9.93 -14.06 35.61
C SER A 548 9.24 -13.96 34.24
N GLU A 549 9.93 -13.46 33.22
CA GLU A 549 9.43 -13.31 31.85
C GLU A 549 9.81 -14.51 30.96
N LEU A 550 10.66 -15.41 31.45
CA LEU A 550 11.10 -16.60 30.72
C LEU A 550 10.04 -17.69 30.78
N THR A 551 9.65 -18.21 29.60
CA THR A 551 8.76 -19.37 29.51
C THR A 551 9.59 -20.64 29.37
N VAL A 552 9.62 -21.48 30.41
CA VAL A 552 10.24 -22.82 30.40
C VAL A 552 9.14 -23.86 30.28
N GLN A 553 9.19 -24.72 29.25
CA GLN A 553 8.17 -25.75 29.02
C GLN A 553 8.17 -26.79 30.15
N GLU A 554 7.01 -27.40 30.44
CA GLU A 554 6.88 -28.41 31.52
C GLU A 554 7.90 -29.54 31.42
N LYS A 555 8.16 -30.01 30.19
CA LYS A 555 9.20 -31.03 29.94
C LYS A 555 10.57 -30.55 30.42
N ALA A 556 10.97 -29.33 30.03
CA ALA A 556 12.24 -28.74 30.43
C ALA A 556 12.32 -28.46 31.95
N GLN A 557 11.19 -28.13 32.60
CA GLN A 557 11.14 -28.00 34.07
C GLN A 557 11.35 -29.35 34.78
N LYS A 558 10.76 -30.44 34.27
CA LYS A 558 10.99 -31.80 34.80
C LYS A 558 12.44 -32.25 34.61
N GLU A 559 13.01 -31.95 33.45
CA GLU A 559 14.43 -32.24 33.17
C GLU A 559 15.35 -31.41 34.08
N PHE A 560 15.02 -30.13 34.32
CA PHE A 560 15.72 -29.28 35.28
C PHE A 560 15.71 -29.88 36.69
N GLU A 561 14.54 -30.29 37.17
CA GLU A 561 14.40 -30.90 38.49
C GLU A 561 15.18 -32.22 38.60
N THR A 562 15.14 -33.05 37.55
CA THR A 562 15.90 -34.30 37.50
C THR A 562 17.40 -34.04 37.57
N GLN A 563 17.89 -32.99 36.88
CA GLN A 563 19.32 -32.70 36.80
C GLN A 563 19.85 -31.98 38.05
N PHE A 564 19.13 -30.99 38.56
CA PHE A 564 19.61 -30.14 39.66
C PHE A 564 19.04 -30.53 41.04
N GLY A 565 18.11 -31.49 41.10
CA GLY A 565 17.49 -31.97 42.33
C GLY A 565 16.57 -30.95 43.00
N VAL A 566 16.14 -29.91 42.28
CA VAL A 566 15.27 -28.85 42.78
C VAL A 566 14.28 -28.41 41.71
N ALA A 567 13.01 -28.26 42.09
CA ALA A 567 11.96 -27.81 41.17
C ALA A 567 12.24 -26.41 40.62
N TRP A 568 11.95 -26.20 39.33
CA TRP A 568 12.11 -24.90 38.67
C TRP A 568 11.32 -23.79 39.37
N SER A 569 10.10 -24.08 39.81
CA SER A 569 9.26 -23.14 40.57
C SER A 569 9.90 -22.68 41.87
N LYS A 570 10.61 -23.59 42.57
CA LYS A 570 11.27 -23.29 43.84
C LYS A 570 12.47 -22.35 43.65
N VAL A 571 13.33 -22.59 42.66
CA VAL A 571 14.48 -21.69 42.41
C VAL A 571 14.05 -20.30 41.91
N MET A 572 12.90 -20.23 41.24
CA MET A 572 12.26 -18.97 40.86
C MET A 572 11.70 -18.22 42.07
N GLU A 573 11.01 -18.90 42.99
CA GLU A 573 10.51 -18.33 44.24
C GLU A 573 11.64 -17.84 45.16
N GLU A 574 12.73 -18.61 45.26
CA GLU A 574 13.91 -18.27 46.04
C GLU A 574 14.79 -17.17 45.40
N GLY A 575 14.46 -16.71 44.18
CA GLY A 575 15.20 -15.65 43.48
C GLY A 575 16.63 -16.05 43.10
N LEU A 576 16.86 -17.33 42.77
CA LEU A 576 18.16 -17.89 42.43
C LEU A 576 18.47 -17.89 40.93
N VAL A 577 17.49 -17.52 40.09
CA VAL A 577 17.63 -17.48 38.63
C VAL A 577 17.97 -16.07 38.18
N TYR A 578 18.94 -15.92 37.29
CA TYR A 578 19.39 -14.64 36.75
C TYR A 578 19.69 -14.77 35.25
N ASN A 579 19.43 -13.72 34.48
CA ASN A 579 20.05 -13.61 33.15
C ASN A 579 21.56 -13.36 33.30
N ALA A 580 22.35 -13.57 32.24
CA ALA A 580 23.81 -13.41 32.30
C ALA A 580 24.24 -12.03 32.82
N MET A 581 23.53 -10.96 32.45
CA MET A 581 23.87 -9.60 32.90
C MET A 581 23.64 -9.38 34.39
N ASP A 582 22.48 -9.80 34.89
CA ASP A 582 22.13 -9.69 36.31
C ASP A 582 22.95 -10.66 37.16
N ALA A 583 23.33 -11.82 36.61
CA ALA A 583 24.19 -12.80 37.28
C ALA A 583 25.60 -12.26 37.52
N ALA A 584 26.21 -11.63 36.50
CA ALA A 584 27.51 -10.98 36.64
C ALA A 584 27.48 -9.92 37.74
N LYS A 585 26.43 -9.08 37.74
CA LYS A 585 26.21 -8.07 38.78
C LYS A 585 25.98 -8.67 40.17
N LYS A 586 25.26 -9.80 40.27
CA LYS A 586 24.95 -10.49 41.53
C LYS A 586 26.20 -11.12 42.15
N LEU A 587 27.08 -11.67 41.31
CA LEU A 587 28.32 -12.32 41.71
C LEU A 587 29.49 -11.33 41.87
N ASP A 588 29.28 -10.04 41.55
CA ASP A 588 30.29 -8.99 41.55
C ASP A 588 31.51 -9.34 40.67
N ILE A 589 31.23 -9.89 39.48
CA ILE A 589 32.22 -10.24 38.46
C ILE A 589 31.88 -9.55 37.14
N THR A 590 32.87 -9.46 36.27
CA THR A 590 32.67 -9.04 34.88
C THR A 590 31.89 -10.10 34.09
N THR A 591 31.29 -9.69 32.98
CA THR A 591 30.60 -10.62 32.08
C THR A 591 31.51 -11.64 31.43
N ASP A 592 32.79 -11.28 31.27
CA ASP A 592 33.80 -12.15 30.68
C ASP A 592 34.20 -13.24 31.69
N GLU A 593 34.44 -12.87 32.96
CA GLU A 593 34.66 -13.83 34.05
C GLU A 593 33.46 -14.76 34.26
N LEU A 594 32.23 -14.24 34.14
CA LEU A 594 31.03 -15.08 34.16
C LEU A 594 31.02 -16.07 32.99
N GLY A 595 31.39 -15.61 31.80
CA GLY A 595 31.51 -16.44 30.60
C GLY A 595 32.52 -17.57 30.79
N GLU A 596 33.71 -17.27 31.31
CA GLU A 596 34.75 -18.27 31.61
C GLU A 596 34.28 -19.33 32.60
N LYS A 597 33.57 -18.91 33.67
CA LYS A 597 32.96 -19.85 34.62
C LYS A 597 31.87 -20.70 33.97
N TYR A 598 31.09 -20.11 33.07
CA TYR A 598 30.02 -20.80 32.35
C TYR A 598 30.55 -21.80 31.33
N ASP A 599 31.66 -21.49 30.67
CA ASP A 599 32.31 -22.35 29.66
C ASP A 599 32.93 -23.61 30.29
N GLN A 600 33.17 -23.63 31.61
CA GLN A 600 33.62 -24.80 32.37
C GLN A 600 32.48 -25.77 32.76
N LEU A 601 31.22 -25.41 32.51
CA LEU A 601 30.07 -26.24 32.89
C LEU A 601 29.94 -27.47 31.98
N LYS A 602 29.55 -28.61 32.58
CA LYS A 602 29.41 -29.90 31.89
C LYS A 602 27.96 -30.17 31.53
N LYS A 603 27.71 -30.41 30.24
CA LYS A 603 26.37 -30.66 29.69
C LYS A 603 25.74 -31.91 30.32
N GLY A 604 24.52 -31.79 30.82
CA GLY A 604 23.81 -32.86 31.53
C GLY A 604 24.19 -33.02 33.01
N GLU A 605 25.18 -32.27 33.50
CA GLU A 605 25.53 -32.19 34.93
C GLU A 605 25.23 -30.80 35.47
N THR A 606 26.00 -29.79 35.05
CA THR A 606 25.91 -28.42 35.58
C THR A 606 25.29 -27.40 34.61
N ILE A 607 24.96 -27.82 33.40
CA ILE A 607 24.20 -27.03 32.41
C ILE A 607 23.13 -27.87 31.72
N ILE A 608 21.95 -27.27 31.51
CA ILE A 608 20.79 -27.87 30.83
C ILE A 608 20.35 -26.99 29.65
N LYS A 609 19.81 -27.62 28.60
CA LYS A 609 19.20 -26.95 27.45
C LYS A 609 17.67 -27.02 27.56
N PHE A 610 17.01 -25.87 27.65
CA PHE A 610 15.55 -25.79 27.67
C PHE A 610 14.92 -25.77 26.27
N GLY A 611 15.67 -25.36 25.25
CA GLY A 611 15.20 -25.25 23.87
C GLY A 611 16.25 -24.64 22.94
N GLY A 612 15.87 -24.32 21.70
CA GLY A 612 16.74 -23.63 20.73
C GLY A 612 17.35 -22.36 21.33
N GLY A 613 18.68 -22.31 21.46
CA GLY A 613 19.40 -21.15 22.01
C GLY A 613 19.06 -20.78 23.47
N PHE A 614 18.39 -21.64 24.23
CA PHE A 614 17.95 -21.36 25.60
C PHE A 614 18.56 -22.37 26.59
N TYR A 615 19.51 -21.92 27.38
CA TYR A 615 20.31 -22.73 28.29
C TYR A 615 20.30 -22.14 29.70
N CYS A 616 20.38 -23.02 30.70
CA CYS A 616 20.51 -22.66 32.11
C CYS A 616 21.70 -23.42 32.70
N GLY A 617 22.65 -22.68 33.28
CA GLY A 617 23.84 -23.24 33.92
C GLY A 617 23.91 -22.87 35.38
N LYS A 618 24.39 -23.77 36.25
CA LYS A 618 24.57 -23.48 37.67
C LYS A 618 25.98 -22.95 37.91
N VAL A 619 26.10 -21.69 38.31
CA VAL A 619 27.37 -21.00 38.58
C VAL A 619 27.32 -20.45 39.99
N ASP A 620 28.30 -20.80 40.84
CA ASP A 620 28.46 -20.27 42.21
C ASP A 620 27.16 -20.22 43.04
N GLY A 621 26.33 -21.26 42.92
CA GLY A 621 25.08 -21.40 43.68
C GLY A 621 23.86 -20.71 43.07
N ILE A 622 23.99 -19.99 41.95
CA ILE A 622 22.87 -19.40 41.20
C ILE A 622 22.69 -20.07 39.84
N TYR A 623 21.51 -19.88 39.25
CA TYR A 623 21.14 -20.42 37.94
C TYR A 623 21.17 -19.30 36.89
N VAL A 624 22.09 -19.42 35.93
CA VAL A 624 22.40 -18.38 34.95
C VAL A 624 21.85 -18.77 33.58
N ILE A 625 21.04 -17.89 33.01
CA ILE A 625 20.45 -18.05 31.68
C ILE A 625 21.39 -17.54 30.61
N ASN A 626 21.73 -18.40 29.65
CA ASN A 626 22.59 -18.11 28.51
C ASN A 626 23.91 -17.40 28.89
N GLY A 627 24.58 -17.85 29.96
CA GLY A 627 25.81 -17.22 30.47
C GLY A 627 26.96 -17.14 29.44
N PHE A 628 27.00 -18.10 28.51
CA PHE A 628 27.95 -18.10 27.38
C PHE A 628 27.79 -16.91 26.42
N TYR A 629 26.64 -16.22 26.41
CA TYR A 629 26.34 -15.18 25.42
C TYR A 629 27.35 -14.04 25.46
N MET A 630 27.82 -13.65 26.64
CA MET A 630 28.74 -12.51 26.76
C MET A 630 30.14 -12.82 26.24
N SER A 631 30.68 -14.00 26.57
CA SER A 631 31.93 -14.52 26.00
C SER A 631 31.83 -14.58 24.46
N MET A 632 30.74 -15.14 23.95
CA MET A 632 30.47 -15.22 22.51
C MET A 632 30.38 -13.84 21.86
N ARG A 633 29.63 -12.89 22.45
CA ARG A 633 29.54 -11.50 21.97
C ARG A 633 30.91 -10.83 21.95
N GLY A 634 31.70 -11.01 23.01
CA GLY A 634 33.04 -10.47 23.17
C GLY A 634 33.96 -10.83 22.00
N LYS A 635 33.87 -12.05 21.46
CA LYS A 635 34.64 -12.49 20.28
C LYS A 635 34.39 -11.64 19.03
N PHE A 636 33.20 -11.03 18.90
CA PHE A 636 32.83 -10.17 17.77
C PHE A 636 33.07 -8.69 18.02
N THR A 637 33.08 -8.27 19.29
CA THR A 637 33.20 -6.85 19.68
C THR A 637 34.56 -6.49 20.26
N ALA A 638 35.45 -7.46 20.46
CA ALA A 638 36.82 -7.22 20.93
C ALA A 638 37.59 -6.33 19.93
N LYS A 639 38.28 -5.32 20.47
CA LYS A 639 39.07 -4.37 19.67
C LYS A 639 40.07 -5.11 18.78
N GLY A 640 40.16 -4.71 17.51
CA GLY A 640 41.06 -5.32 16.54
C GLY A 640 40.52 -6.58 15.85
N THR A 641 39.35 -7.08 16.27
CA THR A 641 38.66 -8.18 15.58
C THR A 641 37.68 -7.66 14.52
N SER A 642 37.25 -8.56 13.63
CA SER A 642 36.30 -8.26 12.57
C SER A 642 35.66 -9.53 12.05
N ILE A 643 34.53 -9.43 11.36
CA ILE A 643 34.11 -10.48 10.42
C ILE A 643 34.53 -10.12 9.00
N TYR A 644 34.63 -11.12 8.13
CA TYR A 644 34.71 -10.92 6.68
C TYR A 644 33.52 -11.59 6.01
N TYR A 645 32.67 -10.81 5.33
CA TYR A 645 31.42 -11.29 4.78
C TYR A 645 31.46 -11.46 3.26
N TYR A 646 30.54 -12.27 2.77
CA TYR A 646 30.16 -12.47 1.38
C TYR A 646 28.63 -12.40 1.30
N GLU A 647 28.14 -11.45 0.51
CA GLU A 647 26.77 -11.47 0.03
C GLU A 647 26.75 -12.35 -1.23
N VAL A 648 26.00 -13.44 -1.19
CA VAL A 648 26.04 -14.47 -2.23
C VAL A 648 24.67 -14.76 -2.81
N GLU A 649 24.64 -15.25 -4.05
CA GLU A 649 23.42 -15.68 -4.72
C GLU A 649 23.64 -16.91 -5.62
N TRP A 650 22.62 -17.75 -5.75
CA TRP A 650 22.61 -18.89 -6.67
C TRP A 650 21.17 -19.27 -7.10
N PRO A 651 20.97 -19.94 -8.25
CA PRO A 651 19.66 -20.41 -8.65
C PRO A 651 19.16 -21.54 -7.73
N ALA A 652 17.91 -21.45 -7.29
CA ALA A 652 17.32 -22.42 -6.35
C ALA A 652 17.25 -23.85 -6.93
N ASP A 653 17.13 -23.99 -8.25
CA ASP A 653 17.09 -25.29 -8.93
C ASP A 653 18.47 -25.98 -9.06
N LYS A 654 19.56 -25.28 -8.74
CA LYS A 654 20.93 -25.81 -8.85
C LYS A 654 21.51 -26.29 -7.53
N LEU A 655 21.09 -25.69 -6.41
CA LEU A 655 21.56 -26.03 -5.09
C LEU A 655 20.48 -25.73 -4.05
N ALA A 656 19.92 -26.80 -3.48
CA ALA A 656 18.98 -26.71 -2.38
C ALA A 656 19.64 -26.05 -1.16
N TRP A 657 18.87 -25.30 -0.37
CA TRP A 657 19.34 -24.59 0.82
C TRP A 657 19.92 -25.56 1.85
N SER A 658 19.29 -26.71 2.03
CA SER A 658 19.77 -27.79 2.91
C SER A 658 21.14 -28.33 2.47
N ASP A 659 21.39 -28.43 1.17
CA ASP A 659 22.69 -28.86 0.63
C ASP A 659 23.74 -27.75 0.72
N PHE A 660 23.37 -26.49 0.49
CA PHE A 660 24.22 -25.34 0.76
C PHE A 660 24.70 -25.35 2.22
N ARG A 661 23.79 -25.58 3.16
CA ARG A 661 24.11 -25.61 4.59
C ARG A 661 24.87 -26.87 5.01
N GLY A 662 24.43 -28.04 4.57
CA GLY A 662 24.95 -29.33 5.01
C GLY A 662 26.22 -29.77 4.28
N LYS A 663 26.30 -29.56 2.97
CA LYS A 663 27.39 -30.06 2.11
C LYS A 663 28.43 -28.98 1.78
N VAL A 664 28.00 -27.76 1.47
CA VAL A 664 28.92 -26.67 1.10
C VAL A 664 29.51 -26.02 2.35
N LEU A 665 28.66 -25.53 3.25
CA LEU A 665 29.09 -24.91 4.51
C LEU A 665 29.58 -25.97 5.51
N GLY A 666 28.76 -27.01 5.77
CA GLY A 666 29.03 -28.04 6.76
C GLY A 666 28.21 -27.83 8.04
N GLY A 667 27.98 -28.92 8.78
CA GLY A 667 27.29 -28.89 10.07
C GLY A 667 27.95 -27.96 11.10
N THR A 668 27.20 -27.56 12.13
CA THR A 668 27.70 -26.63 13.16
C THR A 668 28.92 -27.15 13.91
N ASP A 669 28.96 -28.46 14.18
CA ASP A 669 30.15 -29.14 14.65
C ASP A 669 31.05 -29.49 13.45
N PRO A 670 32.19 -28.80 13.28
CA PRO A 670 33.03 -28.98 12.11
C PRO A 670 33.76 -30.34 12.09
N ALA A 671 33.92 -31.00 13.26
CA ALA A 671 34.59 -32.30 13.35
C ALA A 671 33.77 -33.44 12.74
N THR A 672 32.44 -33.31 12.75
CA THR A 672 31.49 -34.27 12.18
C THR A 672 30.89 -33.82 10.84
N ALA A 673 31.21 -32.61 10.38
CA ALA A 673 30.79 -32.09 9.08
C ALA A 673 31.48 -32.85 7.91
N PRO A 674 30.87 -32.92 6.71
CA PRO A 674 31.47 -33.60 5.56
C PRO A 674 32.87 -33.09 5.26
N GLY A 675 33.81 -33.99 4.96
CA GLY A 675 35.23 -33.64 4.75
C GLY A 675 35.50 -32.62 3.63
N SER A 676 34.56 -32.50 2.69
CA SER A 676 34.60 -31.53 1.59
C SER A 676 33.95 -30.18 1.91
N SER A 677 33.35 -30.00 3.09
CA SER A 677 32.64 -28.79 3.49
C SER A 677 33.58 -27.72 4.04
N LEU A 678 33.19 -26.44 3.95
CA LEU A 678 34.00 -25.31 4.43
C LEU A 678 34.40 -25.45 5.89
N ARG A 679 33.44 -25.73 6.77
CA ARG A 679 33.69 -25.85 8.21
C ARG A 679 34.64 -26.98 8.53
N ASN A 680 34.51 -28.14 7.87
CA ASN A 680 35.45 -29.23 8.06
C ASN A 680 36.85 -28.90 7.52
N ILE A 681 36.96 -28.29 6.34
CA ILE A 681 38.27 -27.93 5.78
C ILE A 681 38.98 -26.94 6.70
N VAL A 682 38.26 -25.93 7.22
CA VAL A 682 38.81 -24.97 8.20
C VAL A 682 39.25 -25.68 9.48
N TYR A 683 38.50 -26.70 9.93
CA TYR A 683 38.85 -27.54 11.09
C TYR A 683 40.06 -28.44 10.88
N SER A 684 40.08 -29.17 9.78
CA SER A 684 41.09 -30.20 9.50
C SER A 684 42.44 -29.58 9.08
N LYS A 685 42.40 -28.38 8.49
CA LYS A 685 43.59 -27.66 7.98
C LYS A 685 43.88 -26.37 8.75
N TRP A 686 43.44 -26.26 10.01
CA TRP A 686 43.51 -25.02 10.77
C TRP A 686 44.93 -24.44 10.89
N GLU A 687 45.95 -25.28 11.11
CA GLU A 687 47.36 -24.86 11.17
C GLU A 687 47.85 -24.34 9.81
N GLU A 688 47.54 -25.05 8.71
CA GLU A 688 47.91 -24.64 7.35
C GLU A 688 47.26 -23.31 6.96
N LEU A 689 46.03 -23.09 7.42
CA LEU A 689 45.24 -21.87 7.22
C LEU A 689 45.66 -20.72 8.14
N GLY A 690 46.49 -21.00 9.16
CA GLY A 690 47.07 -19.99 10.06
C GLY A 690 46.24 -19.66 11.30
N LEU A 691 45.24 -20.48 11.63
CA LEU A 691 44.43 -20.29 12.85
C LEU A 691 45.28 -20.57 14.10
N GLN A 692 44.90 -19.95 15.22
CA GLN A 692 45.62 -20.10 16.50
C GLN A 692 45.20 -21.33 17.29
N ALA A 693 44.00 -21.86 17.02
CA ALA A 693 43.46 -23.04 17.65
C ALA A 693 42.60 -23.80 16.65
N GLN A 694 42.44 -25.10 16.88
CA GLN A 694 41.52 -25.91 16.11
C GLN A 694 40.07 -25.43 16.34
N PRO A 695 39.29 -25.19 15.26
CA PRO A 695 37.87 -24.85 15.34
C PRO A 695 37.03 -25.81 16.19
N ASP A 696 35.98 -25.31 16.82
CA ASP A 696 35.01 -26.12 17.57
C ASP A 696 33.57 -25.76 17.17
N THR A 697 32.56 -26.23 17.92
CA THR A 697 31.14 -25.94 17.62
C THR A 697 30.80 -24.45 17.73
N GLY A 698 31.45 -23.70 18.63
CA GLY A 698 31.25 -22.26 18.82
C GLY A 698 32.04 -21.43 17.82
N ASP A 699 33.31 -21.80 17.61
CA ASP A 699 34.26 -21.18 16.69
C ASP A 699 34.50 -22.06 15.47
N ASN A 700 33.44 -22.34 14.72
CA ASN A 700 33.45 -23.23 13.55
C ASN A 700 33.90 -22.58 12.22
N GLY A 701 34.65 -21.48 12.25
CA GLY A 701 35.16 -20.80 11.06
C GLY A 701 34.15 -19.93 10.30
N VAL A 702 33.09 -20.52 9.73
CA VAL A 702 32.20 -19.83 8.76
C VAL A 702 30.71 -19.96 9.16
N HIS A 703 29.96 -18.87 9.02
CA HIS A 703 28.52 -18.78 9.26
C HIS A 703 27.74 -18.57 7.95
N ALA A 704 26.54 -19.16 7.86
CA ALA A 704 25.50 -18.79 6.91
C ALA A 704 24.11 -19.07 7.52
N SER A 705 23.09 -18.40 7.00
CA SER A 705 21.71 -18.44 7.49
C SER A 705 21.02 -19.80 7.24
N ALA A 706 20.07 -20.18 8.09
CA ALA A 706 19.40 -21.48 8.05
C ALA A 706 18.25 -21.57 7.03
N SER A 707 17.77 -20.43 6.53
CA SER A 707 16.70 -20.36 5.53
C SER A 707 16.77 -19.07 4.71
N PRO A 708 16.06 -18.99 3.57
CA PRO A 708 15.91 -17.75 2.80
C PRO A 708 15.36 -16.56 3.62
N PHE A 709 14.44 -16.82 4.56
CA PHE A 709 13.86 -15.77 5.41
C PHE A 709 14.89 -15.24 6.42
N GLU A 710 15.59 -16.13 7.13
CA GLU A 710 16.65 -15.72 8.05
C GLU A 710 17.77 -15.00 7.30
N ALA A 711 18.09 -15.45 6.08
CA ALA A 711 19.06 -14.78 5.23
C ALA A 711 18.65 -13.34 4.86
N LEU A 712 17.37 -13.11 4.58
CA LEU A 712 16.85 -11.75 4.40
C LEU A 712 17.02 -10.93 5.68
N ALA A 713 16.65 -11.48 6.85
CA ALA A 713 16.78 -10.80 8.14
C ALA A 713 18.25 -10.44 8.44
N GLU A 714 19.18 -11.34 8.16
CA GLU A 714 20.62 -11.11 8.30
C GLU A 714 21.13 -10.04 7.33
N ARG A 715 20.75 -10.08 6.05
CA ARG A 715 21.12 -9.01 5.09
C ARG A 715 20.55 -7.65 5.53
N CYS A 716 19.32 -7.59 6.03
CA CYS A 716 18.74 -6.36 6.58
C CYS A 716 19.52 -5.85 7.79
N ASN A 717 19.95 -6.75 8.68
CA ASN A 717 20.73 -6.39 9.87
C ASN A 717 22.15 -5.94 9.51
N TRP A 718 22.93 -6.80 8.86
CA TRP A 718 24.36 -6.64 8.62
C TRP A 718 24.66 -5.65 7.48
N LEU A 719 23.89 -5.72 6.38
CA LEU A 719 24.15 -4.95 5.16
C LEU A 719 23.18 -3.77 4.98
N ARG A 720 22.19 -3.61 5.86
CA ARG A 720 21.10 -2.62 5.70
C ARG A 720 20.34 -2.80 4.38
N ALA A 721 20.23 -4.06 3.92
CA ALA A 721 19.40 -4.39 2.77
C ALA A 721 17.93 -3.98 3.02
N SER A 722 17.27 -3.47 2.00
CA SER A 722 15.86 -3.10 2.05
C SER A 722 15.00 -4.28 1.62
N VAL A 723 14.03 -4.68 2.46
CA VAL A 723 13.05 -5.74 2.13
C VAL A 723 12.35 -5.45 0.80
N GLY A 724 11.99 -4.19 0.53
CA GLY A 724 11.32 -3.80 -0.71
C GLY A 724 12.22 -3.79 -1.95
N ARG A 725 13.54 -3.95 -1.81
CA ARG A 725 14.50 -4.02 -2.92
C ARG A 725 15.07 -5.43 -3.12
N ASP A 726 15.14 -6.22 -2.05
CA ASP A 726 15.53 -7.63 -2.06
C ASP A 726 14.51 -8.51 -2.81
N SER A 727 14.96 -9.48 -3.60
CA SER A 727 14.07 -10.34 -4.40
C SER A 727 13.16 -11.21 -3.53
N PHE A 728 13.70 -11.82 -2.48
CA PHE A 728 12.93 -12.63 -1.55
C PHE A 728 12.03 -11.74 -0.68
N GLY A 729 12.54 -10.58 -0.26
CA GLY A 729 11.75 -9.57 0.47
C GLY A 729 10.54 -9.05 -0.31
N LYS A 730 10.69 -8.79 -1.61
CA LYS A 730 9.57 -8.45 -2.50
C LYS A 730 8.57 -9.59 -2.64
N ALA A 731 9.05 -10.83 -2.76
CA ALA A 731 8.19 -12.01 -2.85
C ALA A 731 7.35 -12.22 -1.57
N LEU A 732 7.91 -11.96 -0.38
CA LEU A 732 7.14 -11.99 0.86
C LEU A 732 6.03 -10.93 0.86
N LEU A 733 6.33 -9.70 0.43
CA LEU A 733 5.35 -8.61 0.32
C LEU A 733 4.24 -8.95 -0.70
N ALA A 734 4.61 -9.52 -1.84
CA ALA A 734 3.70 -10.01 -2.88
C ALA A 734 2.89 -11.24 -2.42
N SER A 735 3.30 -11.91 -1.35
CA SER A 735 2.57 -13.01 -0.70
C SER A 735 1.68 -12.52 0.46
N ASP A 736 1.27 -11.24 0.45
CA ASP A 736 0.43 -10.59 1.46
C ASP A 736 1.00 -10.58 2.89
N ILE A 737 2.33 -10.69 3.03
CA ILE A 737 3.01 -10.56 4.32
C ILE A 737 3.46 -9.11 4.49
N SER A 738 2.89 -8.41 5.48
CA SER A 738 3.17 -6.98 5.66
C SER A 738 4.63 -6.72 6.06
N MET A 739 5.17 -5.54 5.70
CA MET A 739 6.49 -5.09 6.15
C MET A 739 6.66 -5.16 7.68
N LYS A 740 5.59 -4.82 8.42
CA LYS A 740 5.58 -4.94 9.89
C LYS A 740 5.75 -6.40 10.31
N THR A 741 4.98 -7.30 9.71
CA THR A 741 5.07 -8.74 9.98
C THR A 741 6.48 -9.26 9.70
N ILE A 742 7.08 -8.94 8.54
CA ILE A 742 8.46 -9.35 8.19
C ILE A 742 9.47 -8.85 9.24
N LYS A 743 9.34 -7.60 9.70
CA LYS A 743 10.22 -7.01 10.72
C LYS A 743 10.06 -7.69 12.08
N ASP A 744 8.83 -7.94 12.51
CA ASP A 744 8.54 -8.65 13.77
C ASP A 744 9.07 -10.08 13.71
N TRP A 745 8.87 -10.75 12.58
CA TRP A 745 9.34 -12.11 12.28
C TRP A 745 10.85 -12.23 12.22
N SER A 746 11.56 -11.16 11.83
CA SER A 746 13.03 -11.12 11.84
C SER A 746 13.64 -11.17 13.25
N GLN A 747 12.81 -11.11 14.31
CA GLN A 747 13.23 -11.31 15.71
C GLN A 747 13.01 -12.75 16.19
N ASP A 748 12.67 -13.66 15.28
CA ASP A 748 12.36 -15.05 15.56
C ASP A 748 11.29 -15.25 16.67
N PRO A 749 10.08 -14.69 16.51
CA PRO A 749 9.03 -14.84 17.48
C PRO A 749 8.52 -16.28 17.52
N LEU A 750 7.98 -16.67 18.68
CA LEU A 750 7.20 -17.89 18.79
C LEU A 750 5.82 -17.68 18.14
N VAL A 751 5.54 -18.42 17.07
CA VAL A 751 4.25 -18.39 16.35
C VAL A 751 3.45 -19.66 16.62
N GLU A 752 2.13 -19.52 16.67
CA GLU A 752 1.21 -20.64 16.79
C GLU A 752 0.83 -21.13 15.40
N PHE A 753 1.22 -22.37 15.05
CA PHE A 753 1.00 -22.95 13.74
C PHE A 753 0.96 -24.49 13.85
N GLU A 754 0.06 -25.13 13.09
CA GLU A 754 -0.11 -26.60 13.10
C GLU A 754 -0.28 -27.21 14.51
N GLY A 755 -1.01 -26.52 15.39
CA GLY A 755 -1.33 -27.02 16.73
C GLY A 755 -0.18 -26.93 17.75
N GLY A 756 0.86 -26.14 17.47
CA GLY A 756 1.96 -25.91 18.41
C GLY A 756 2.59 -24.52 18.29
N LYS A 757 3.22 -24.08 19.38
CA LYS A 757 3.97 -22.83 19.42
C LYS A 757 5.46 -23.11 19.20
N LYS A 758 6.01 -22.64 18.08
CA LYS A 758 7.41 -22.89 17.65
C LYS A 758 8.09 -21.59 17.20
N SER A 759 9.43 -21.60 17.19
CA SER A 759 10.21 -20.50 16.59
C SER A 759 9.86 -20.39 15.10
N LEU A 760 9.82 -19.17 14.59
CA LEU A 760 9.57 -18.93 13.18
C LEU A 760 10.71 -19.43 12.32
N PHE A 761 11.96 -19.21 12.74
CA PHE A 761 13.14 -19.65 12.01
C PHE A 761 13.21 -21.19 11.98
N ASP A 762 12.88 -21.86 13.09
CA ASP A 762 12.78 -23.33 13.13
C ASP A 762 11.73 -23.86 12.13
N LEU A 763 10.60 -23.18 11.96
CA LEU A 763 9.55 -23.59 11.01
C LEU A 763 10.00 -23.48 9.54
N MET A 764 10.96 -22.59 9.27
CA MET A 764 11.46 -22.26 7.93
C MET A 764 12.83 -22.87 7.61
N GLU A 765 13.44 -23.55 8.57
CA GLU A 765 14.76 -24.16 8.46
C GLU A 765 14.86 -25.10 7.25
N ASP A 766 15.98 -25.01 6.52
CA ASP A 766 16.29 -25.85 5.35
C ASP A 766 15.31 -25.80 4.18
N LEU A 767 14.30 -24.92 4.24
CA LEU A 767 13.37 -24.74 3.13
C LEU A 767 14.02 -23.94 2.00
N ASP A 768 13.78 -24.38 0.78
CA ASP A 768 14.06 -23.59 -0.42
C ASP A 768 13.10 -22.40 -0.53
N GLY A 769 13.44 -21.42 -1.38
CA GLY A 769 12.72 -20.16 -1.51
C GLY A 769 11.21 -20.35 -1.70
N SER A 770 10.81 -21.32 -2.52
CA SER A 770 9.39 -21.56 -2.84
C SER A 770 8.59 -22.10 -1.64
N GLU A 771 9.18 -23.04 -0.91
CA GLU A 771 8.62 -23.69 0.28
C GLU A 771 8.58 -22.71 1.44
N CYS A 772 9.62 -21.90 1.58
CA CYS A 772 9.72 -20.85 2.58
C CYS A 772 8.61 -19.80 2.38
N LEU A 773 8.40 -19.31 1.14
CA LEU A 773 7.31 -18.38 0.82
C LEU A 773 5.92 -18.97 1.08
N LYS A 774 5.67 -20.21 0.65
CA LYS A 774 4.39 -20.91 0.90
C LYS A 774 4.11 -21.04 2.39
N LYS A 775 5.10 -21.47 3.17
CA LYS A 775 4.95 -21.64 4.63
C LYS A 775 4.78 -20.29 5.33
N ALA A 776 5.53 -19.27 4.92
CA ALA A 776 5.36 -17.91 5.41
C ALA A 776 3.93 -17.38 5.17
N ALA A 777 3.38 -17.57 3.96
CA ALA A 777 2.00 -17.19 3.65
C ALA A 777 0.97 -17.94 4.51
N ALA A 778 1.17 -19.25 4.72
CA ALA A 778 0.30 -20.07 5.56
C ALA A 778 0.31 -19.63 7.04
N ILE A 779 1.49 -19.32 7.61
CA ILE A 779 1.62 -18.80 8.98
C ILE A 779 0.93 -17.44 9.11
N ALA A 780 1.11 -16.56 8.12
CA ALA A 780 0.47 -15.24 8.12
C ALA A 780 -1.06 -15.34 8.04
N ALA A 781 -1.58 -16.27 7.24
CA ALA A 781 -3.02 -16.52 7.13
C ALA A 781 -3.62 -17.10 8.41
N ALA A 782 -2.91 -17.99 9.12
CA ALA A 782 -3.35 -18.55 10.39
C ALA A 782 -3.36 -17.53 11.56
N SER A 783 -2.65 -16.41 11.39
CA SER A 783 -2.54 -15.35 12.40
C SER A 783 -3.55 -14.20 12.22
N LYS A 784 -4.35 -14.23 11.14
CA LYS A 784 -5.44 -13.28 10.86
C LYS A 784 -6.75 -13.82 11.43
#